data_AF-A0A4Q6AQK6-F1
#
_entry.id   AF-A0A4Q6AQK6-F1
#
_cell.length_a   1.000
_cell.length_b   1.000
_cell.length_c   1.000
_cell.angle_alpha   90.00
_cell.angle_beta   90.00
_cell.angle_gamma   90.00
#
_symmetry.space_group_name_H-M   'P 1'
#
loop_
_entity.id
_entity.type
_entity.pdbx_description
1 polymer ?
#
loop_
_entity_poly.entity_id
_entity_poly.type
_entity_poly.pdbx_seq_one_letter_code
_entity_poly.pdbx_strand_id
1 'polypeptide(L)'
;ADNCPKVFNPIRPLDNGKQADYDGDGLGDVCDLCPLSSDNSSCSIQADDDRDHDGIIDIVDNCPLNANPNQEDSDGDGTGDVCDSCAEIANPGFGACLLPTLSTFSSSRDQPDLLSSIRPTAPVEVKGIVNAIAKAGYYLQDESTAAGVYVYLPKGDKPKLGQKLHLKGVYEVYQGEAQITGPVLIEAADANAPEAVSISTKDIENSAMVGVLVAYEGRVSSGLPIANGSYQETFRLDESVKVGSFLSDYSAPLLGDTFKISGILRRAANSYYIEPRAATDLTLVKSGEPRVATLRTSLGFAELSSQTLGQLTLTLDRPATSDVKVALASNSASIVVPSSVTVLKDTKSIEVPMQLAADASEALVEISASLRDSGSIDHIQVLKSFAPRWLSHESQKQNTWVGLTSTIKLPTDMPQSFSAPSKISLTYDRSSIEVLAEPSLKAGESMTEITIKGLKEGQSHLVLELNGSKLDYLLTIRKQDITISEIYYDPIGEDTNLEWIELKNTSGGEIDLSQYVIGAGGVTYATLQYALKGILPVDGCIVVGGPLSSDKNFFPTFFQAEAFKGGIQNGGAAVDAIGIFKAGLLDAKSIPLDVFAYGDLNKDGFLGKDGTPLLPDLALVKSGASAERHGQTWVEQIKPTPGDCSALTR
;
A
#
# COMPACT_ATOMS: atom_id res chain seq x y z
N ALA A 1 2.66 -63.31 5.12
CA ALA A 1 3.98 -62.66 5.11
C ALA A 1 3.73 -61.21 4.75
N ASP A 2 4.48 -60.29 5.33
CA ASP A 2 4.30 -58.87 5.05
C ASP A 2 4.57 -58.57 3.57
N ASN A 3 3.54 -58.19 2.82
CA ASN A 3 3.65 -57.87 1.38
C ASN A 3 4.07 -56.41 1.13
N CYS A 4 4.22 -55.56 2.18
CA CYS A 4 4.90 -54.26 2.10
C CYS A 4 5.84 -54.02 3.30
N PRO A 5 7.02 -54.68 3.37
CA PRO A 5 7.88 -54.64 4.55
C PRO A 5 8.44 -53.25 4.94
N LYS A 6 8.34 -52.27 4.03
CA LYS A 6 8.83 -50.91 4.22
C LYS A 6 7.72 -49.88 4.44
N VAL A 7 6.46 -50.25 4.23
CA VAL A 7 5.33 -49.33 4.28
C VAL A 7 4.21 -49.94 5.11
N PHE A 8 3.70 -49.21 6.08
CA PHE A 8 2.68 -49.72 7.00
C PHE A 8 1.37 -50.04 6.25
N ASN A 9 1.07 -51.33 6.05
CA ASN A 9 -0.17 -51.79 5.40
C ASN A 9 -0.87 -52.92 6.22
N PRO A 10 -1.58 -52.56 7.31
CA PRO A 10 -2.22 -53.55 8.18
C PRO A 10 -3.41 -54.26 7.51
N ILE A 11 -3.72 -55.47 7.97
CA ILE A 11 -4.94 -56.20 7.59
C ILE A 11 -6.17 -55.42 8.08
N ARG A 12 -7.04 -54.96 7.16
CA ARG A 12 -8.30 -54.29 7.53
C ARG A 12 -9.46 -55.30 7.63
N PRO A 13 -10.56 -54.95 8.32
CA PRO A 13 -11.73 -55.83 8.44
C PRO A 13 -12.34 -56.31 7.11
N LEU A 14 -12.10 -55.58 6.01
CA LEU A 14 -12.61 -55.88 4.67
C LEU A 14 -11.67 -56.81 3.88
N ASP A 15 -10.44 -57.01 4.33
CA ASP A 15 -9.38 -57.69 3.56
C ASP A 15 -9.36 -59.22 3.83
N ASN A 16 -10.44 -59.79 4.39
CA ASN A 16 -10.61 -61.23 4.65
C ASN A 16 -9.42 -61.91 5.36
N GLY A 17 -8.73 -61.19 6.24
CA GLY A 17 -7.60 -61.72 7.01
C GLY A 17 -6.26 -61.76 6.26
N LYS A 18 -6.13 -61.04 5.14
CA LYS A 18 -4.87 -60.84 4.39
C LYS A 18 -4.58 -59.35 4.22
N GLN A 19 -3.33 -59.00 3.97
CA GLN A 19 -3.00 -57.65 3.51
C GLN A 19 -3.52 -57.51 2.07
N ALA A 20 -3.98 -56.31 1.71
CA ALA A 20 -4.52 -56.05 0.38
C ALA A 20 -3.42 -56.20 -0.69
N ASP A 21 -3.77 -56.87 -1.78
CA ASP A 21 -2.95 -57.25 -2.94
C ASP A 21 -3.96 -57.59 -4.04
N TYR A 22 -4.42 -56.56 -4.73
CA TYR A 22 -5.62 -56.60 -5.56
C TYR A 22 -5.38 -57.33 -6.88
N ASP A 23 -4.19 -57.21 -7.46
CA ASP A 23 -3.82 -57.88 -8.71
C ASP A 23 -3.12 -59.24 -8.49
N GLY A 24 -2.70 -59.53 -7.25
CA GLY A 24 -2.13 -60.80 -6.84
C GLY A 24 -0.68 -61.00 -7.26
N ASP A 25 0.09 -59.93 -7.50
CA ASP A 25 1.50 -60.02 -7.91
C ASP A 25 2.46 -60.29 -6.73
N GLY A 26 1.96 -60.15 -5.50
CA GLY A 26 2.68 -60.41 -4.25
C GLY A 26 3.28 -59.16 -3.59
N LEU A 27 3.15 -58.00 -4.21
CA LEU A 27 3.32 -56.69 -3.58
C LEU A 27 1.96 -56.21 -3.07
N GLY A 28 1.93 -55.61 -1.87
CA GLY A 28 0.66 -55.07 -1.37
C GLY A 28 0.29 -53.77 -2.07
N ASP A 29 -1.02 -53.48 -2.19
CA ASP A 29 -1.56 -52.30 -2.90
C ASP A 29 -0.89 -50.97 -2.53
N VAL A 30 -0.34 -50.85 -1.31
CA VAL A 30 0.28 -49.63 -0.78
C VAL A 30 1.74 -49.45 -1.22
N CYS A 31 2.41 -50.53 -1.62
CA CYS A 31 3.80 -50.52 -2.08
C CYS A 31 3.96 -51.06 -3.50
N ASP A 32 2.84 -51.29 -4.19
CA ASP A 32 2.79 -51.66 -5.58
C ASP A 32 2.62 -50.39 -6.43
N LEU A 33 3.46 -50.22 -7.45
CA LEU A 33 3.36 -49.11 -8.38
C LEU A 33 2.14 -49.25 -9.30
N CYS A 34 1.64 -50.48 -9.47
CA CYS A 34 0.52 -50.80 -10.35
C CYS A 34 -0.54 -51.67 -9.64
N PRO A 35 -1.23 -51.20 -8.57
CA PRO A 35 -2.10 -52.02 -7.72
C PRO A 35 -3.26 -52.76 -8.43
N LEU A 36 -3.51 -52.45 -9.71
CA LEU A 36 -4.55 -53.05 -10.54
C LEU A 36 -3.99 -53.92 -11.67
N SER A 37 -2.67 -54.09 -11.77
CA SER A 37 -1.99 -54.72 -12.88
C SER A 37 -0.70 -55.38 -12.45
N SER A 38 -0.69 -56.71 -12.49
CA SER A 38 0.45 -57.55 -12.07
C SER A 38 1.74 -57.37 -12.89
N ASP A 39 1.71 -56.50 -13.89
CA ASP A 39 2.88 -56.08 -14.66
C ASP A 39 3.39 -54.73 -14.15
N ASN A 40 4.33 -54.82 -13.21
CA ASN A 40 5.02 -53.68 -12.61
C ASN A 40 5.96 -52.92 -13.56
N SER A 41 6.00 -53.28 -14.86
CA SER A 41 6.89 -52.68 -15.86
C SER A 41 6.19 -51.76 -16.88
N SER A 42 4.85 -51.75 -16.91
CA SER A 42 4.09 -50.87 -17.80
C SER A 42 2.76 -50.45 -17.17
N CYS A 43 2.83 -49.69 -16.07
CA CYS A 43 1.71 -48.84 -15.71
C CYS A 43 1.45 -47.88 -16.87
N SER A 44 0.21 -47.86 -17.37
CA SER A 44 -0.22 -46.79 -18.28
C SER A 44 -0.37 -45.52 -17.43
N ILE A 45 0.77 -44.90 -17.09
CA ILE A 45 0.90 -43.64 -16.37
C ILE A 45 0.04 -42.59 -17.07
N GLN A 46 -1.17 -42.33 -16.54
CA GLN A 46 -1.86 -41.10 -16.85
C GLN A 46 -1.09 -39.98 -16.17
N ALA A 47 -0.65 -39.01 -16.96
CA ALA A 47 -0.02 -37.76 -16.51
C ALA A 47 -0.97 -36.85 -15.71
N ASP A 48 -2.01 -37.43 -15.08
CA ASP A 48 -3.04 -36.75 -14.32
C ASP A 48 -2.83 -36.90 -12.79
N ASP A 49 -1.87 -37.73 -12.34
CA ASP A 49 -1.54 -38.04 -10.94
C ASP A 49 -0.14 -37.53 -10.51
N ASP A 50 0.43 -36.55 -11.22
CA ASP A 50 1.60 -35.76 -10.79
C ASP A 50 1.13 -34.31 -10.73
N ARG A 51 0.55 -33.91 -9.58
CA ARG A 51 -0.19 -32.65 -9.47
C ARG A 51 0.70 -31.42 -9.46
N ASP A 52 1.97 -31.55 -9.10
CA ASP A 52 2.90 -30.43 -9.02
C ASP A 52 3.94 -30.41 -10.16
N HIS A 53 3.93 -31.44 -11.01
CA HIS A 53 4.74 -31.60 -12.22
C HIS A 53 6.24 -31.61 -11.96
N ASP A 54 6.66 -32.21 -10.86
CA ASP A 54 8.06 -32.30 -10.47
C ASP A 54 8.78 -33.56 -11.02
N GLY A 55 8.00 -34.48 -11.61
CA GLY A 55 8.46 -35.73 -12.19
C GLY A 55 8.30 -36.95 -11.28
N ILE A 56 7.73 -36.79 -10.09
CA ILE A 56 7.36 -37.84 -9.13
C ILE A 56 5.83 -37.95 -9.07
N ILE A 57 5.31 -39.18 -9.02
CA ILE A 57 3.85 -39.38 -8.99
C ILE A 57 3.30 -39.24 -7.57
N ASP A 58 2.08 -38.70 -7.43
CA ASP A 58 1.41 -38.35 -6.17
C ASP A 58 1.43 -39.43 -5.09
N ILE A 59 1.44 -40.72 -5.48
CA ILE A 59 1.40 -41.85 -4.54
C ILE A 59 2.76 -42.17 -3.91
N VAL A 60 3.88 -41.80 -4.55
CA VAL A 60 5.23 -41.98 -4.01
C VAL A 60 5.95 -40.66 -3.73
N ASP A 61 5.32 -39.55 -4.06
CA ASP A 61 5.80 -38.20 -3.78
C ASP A 61 5.62 -37.86 -2.29
N ASN A 62 6.70 -37.49 -1.62
CA ASN A 62 6.67 -37.01 -0.23
C ASN A 62 6.17 -35.54 -0.12
N CYS A 63 5.91 -34.86 -1.23
CA CYS A 63 5.24 -33.55 -1.33
C CYS A 63 4.28 -33.41 -2.54
N PRO A 64 3.15 -34.16 -2.59
CA PRO A 64 2.27 -34.27 -3.77
C PRO A 64 1.59 -33.00 -4.34
N LEU A 65 1.90 -31.83 -3.80
CA LEU A 65 1.34 -30.54 -4.20
C LEU A 65 2.43 -29.46 -4.34
N ASN A 66 3.69 -29.81 -4.12
CA ASN A 66 4.81 -28.90 -3.91
C ASN A 66 6.09 -29.46 -4.51
N ALA A 67 6.34 -29.11 -5.78
CA ALA A 67 7.42 -29.67 -6.57
C ALA A 67 8.78 -29.75 -5.83
N ASN A 68 9.25 -30.96 -5.61
CA ASN A 68 10.52 -31.29 -4.96
C ASN A 68 11.20 -32.50 -5.65
N PRO A 69 11.76 -32.32 -6.86
CA PRO A 69 12.27 -33.43 -7.69
C PRO A 69 13.35 -34.31 -7.04
N ASN A 70 14.01 -33.81 -5.98
CA ASN A 70 15.05 -34.52 -5.24
C ASN A 70 14.51 -35.35 -4.06
N GLN A 71 13.23 -35.19 -3.70
CA GLN A 71 12.57 -35.86 -2.57
C GLN A 71 13.37 -35.74 -1.25
N GLU A 72 14.00 -34.57 -1.03
CA GLU A 72 14.74 -34.27 0.20
C GLU A 72 13.80 -34.35 1.42
N ASP A 73 14.20 -35.12 2.43
CA ASP A 73 13.51 -35.33 3.72
C ASP A 73 14.62 -35.43 4.77
N SER A 74 14.96 -34.28 5.35
CA SER A 74 16.15 -34.07 6.16
C SER A 74 16.03 -34.67 7.56
N ASP A 75 14.81 -34.83 8.09
CA ASP A 75 14.55 -35.40 9.40
C ASP A 75 14.01 -36.85 9.37
N GLY A 76 13.63 -37.34 8.18
CA GLY A 76 13.25 -38.71 7.91
C GLY A 76 11.83 -39.06 8.35
N ASP A 77 10.91 -38.08 8.35
CA ASP A 77 9.54 -38.26 8.81
C ASP A 77 8.55 -38.72 7.72
N GLY A 78 8.99 -38.71 6.46
CA GLY A 78 8.20 -39.09 5.29
C GLY A 78 7.50 -37.93 4.58
N THR A 79 7.68 -36.69 5.03
CA THR A 79 7.20 -35.44 4.41
C THR A 79 8.40 -34.70 3.83
N GLY A 80 8.36 -34.31 2.56
CA GLY A 80 9.52 -33.65 1.96
C GLY A 80 9.78 -32.24 2.52
N ASP A 81 11.04 -31.82 2.58
CA ASP A 81 11.50 -30.56 3.18
C ASP A 81 10.75 -29.31 2.63
N VAL A 82 10.28 -29.39 1.38
CA VAL A 82 9.57 -28.31 0.68
C VAL A 82 8.14 -28.12 1.17
N CYS A 83 7.48 -29.19 1.61
CA CYS A 83 6.10 -29.17 2.11
C CYS A 83 6.01 -29.50 3.61
N ASP A 84 7.11 -29.86 4.25
CA ASP A 84 7.19 -30.02 5.69
C ASP A 84 7.29 -28.66 6.38
N SER A 85 6.49 -28.50 7.44
CA SER A 85 6.53 -27.31 8.28
C SER A 85 7.77 -27.28 9.19
N CYS A 86 8.47 -28.41 9.37
CA CYS A 86 9.55 -28.58 10.33
C CYS A 86 10.67 -29.50 9.85
N ALA A 87 11.19 -29.28 8.62
CA ALA A 87 12.18 -30.12 7.93
C ALA A 87 13.44 -30.60 8.69
N GLU A 88 13.66 -30.17 9.94
CA GLU A 88 14.74 -30.63 10.81
C GLU A 88 14.27 -31.43 12.05
N ILE A 89 12.95 -31.65 12.24
CA ILE A 89 12.36 -32.27 13.44
C ILE A 89 11.23 -33.21 13.04
N ALA A 90 11.52 -34.52 13.04
CA ALA A 90 10.59 -35.51 12.51
C ALA A 90 9.17 -35.44 13.10
N ASN A 91 8.18 -35.17 12.23
CA ASN A 91 6.74 -35.11 12.52
C ASN A 91 5.88 -35.97 11.55
N PRO A 92 5.97 -37.31 11.61
CA PRO A 92 5.42 -38.19 10.58
C PRO A 92 3.92 -37.96 10.27
N GLY A 93 3.58 -37.86 8.99
CA GLY A 93 2.21 -37.71 8.47
C GLY A 93 1.67 -36.28 8.58
N PHE A 94 0.50 -36.09 9.18
CA PHE A 94 0.01 -34.75 9.57
C PHE A 94 0.42 -34.41 11.01
N GLY A 95 1.61 -34.87 11.42
CA GLY A 95 2.19 -34.57 12.72
C GLY A 95 2.28 -33.06 12.91
N ALA A 96 2.02 -32.58 14.12
CA ALA A 96 2.11 -31.16 14.37
C ALA A 96 3.56 -30.78 14.66
N CYS A 97 4.02 -29.71 14.03
CA CYS A 97 5.29 -29.06 14.33
C CYS A 97 5.40 -28.71 15.82
N LEU A 98 6.25 -29.43 16.55
CA LEU A 98 6.77 -28.87 17.79
C LEU A 98 7.87 -27.89 17.44
N LEU A 99 7.54 -26.61 17.41
CA LEU A 99 8.62 -25.64 17.58
C LEU A 99 9.23 -25.86 18.97
N PRO A 100 10.57 -25.92 19.08
CA PRO A 100 11.26 -26.04 20.37
C PRO A 100 10.75 -25.00 21.37
N THR A 101 10.40 -23.82 20.87
CA THR A 101 9.83 -22.73 21.66
C THR A 101 8.56 -23.15 22.41
N LEU A 102 7.57 -23.77 21.76
CA LEU A 102 6.32 -24.13 22.44
C LEU A 102 6.43 -25.29 23.42
N SER A 103 7.37 -26.22 23.19
CA SER A 103 7.66 -27.30 24.14
C SER A 103 8.13 -26.75 25.52
N THR A 104 8.73 -25.56 25.52
CA THR A 104 9.21 -24.90 26.75
C THR A 104 8.12 -24.11 27.48
N PHE A 105 7.14 -23.58 26.73
CA PHE A 105 6.08 -22.73 27.26
C PHE A 105 4.86 -23.50 27.79
N SER A 106 4.56 -24.70 27.28
CA SER A 106 3.37 -25.46 27.71
C SER A 106 3.51 -25.99 29.15
N SER A 107 2.43 -25.90 29.93
CA SER A 107 2.38 -26.42 31.31
C SER A 107 2.17 -27.94 31.39
N SER A 108 2.19 -28.69 30.28
CA SER A 108 2.14 -30.16 30.30
C SER A 108 3.48 -30.80 30.70
N ARG A 109 4.31 -30.13 31.50
CA ARG A 109 5.56 -30.69 32.05
C ARG A 109 5.32 -31.97 32.86
N ASP A 110 4.09 -32.23 33.27
CA ASP A 110 3.68 -33.44 33.99
C ASP A 110 3.28 -34.62 33.05
N GLN A 111 3.21 -34.41 31.73
CA GLN A 111 2.92 -35.46 30.74
C GLN A 111 3.77 -35.27 29.46
N PRO A 112 5.01 -35.81 29.42
CA PRO A 112 5.89 -35.70 28.25
C PRO A 112 5.34 -36.37 26.98
N ASP A 113 4.42 -37.34 27.11
CA ASP A 113 3.83 -38.07 25.98
C ASP A 113 2.81 -37.25 25.16
N LEU A 114 2.38 -36.07 25.66
CA LEU A 114 1.49 -35.14 24.94
C LEU A 114 2.24 -34.04 24.18
N LEU A 115 3.57 -33.95 24.36
CA LEU A 115 4.37 -32.93 23.68
C LEU A 115 4.40 -33.20 22.18
N SER A 116 4.41 -34.45 21.70
CA SER A 116 4.48 -34.81 20.27
C SER A 116 3.27 -34.39 19.41
N SER A 117 2.32 -33.57 19.90
CA SER A 117 1.08 -33.28 19.18
C SER A 117 0.44 -31.91 19.44
N ILE A 118 1.20 -30.83 19.63
CA ILE A 118 0.60 -29.48 19.70
C ILE A 118 0.21 -29.01 18.29
N ARG A 119 -1.02 -29.35 17.87
CA ARG A 119 -1.59 -28.89 16.59
C ARG A 119 -1.79 -27.37 16.60
N PRO A 120 -1.63 -26.67 15.46
CA PRO A 120 -2.25 -25.36 15.27
C PRO A 120 -3.73 -25.48 15.69
N THR A 121 -4.23 -24.54 16.48
CA THR A 121 -5.51 -24.52 17.24
C THR A 121 -5.50 -25.14 18.65
N ALA A 122 -4.37 -25.68 19.14
CA ALA A 122 -4.29 -26.20 20.50
C ALA A 122 -4.34 -25.08 21.56
N PRO A 123 -5.12 -25.23 22.64
CA PRO A 123 -5.04 -24.33 23.78
C PRO A 123 -3.71 -24.53 24.52
N VAL A 124 -3.03 -23.44 24.84
CA VAL A 124 -1.74 -23.46 25.53
C VAL A 124 -1.72 -22.48 26.70
N GLU A 125 -0.94 -22.81 27.72
CA GLU A 125 -0.48 -21.86 28.73
C GLU A 125 0.93 -21.44 28.39
N VAL A 126 1.26 -20.16 28.61
CA VAL A 126 2.58 -19.59 28.31
C VAL A 126 3.02 -18.72 29.48
N LYS A 127 4.27 -18.89 29.91
CA LYS A 127 4.92 -18.06 30.93
C LYS A 127 6.18 -17.44 30.37
N GLY A 128 6.36 -16.14 30.49
CA GLY A 128 7.57 -15.48 30.00
C GLY A 128 7.65 -14.01 30.37
N ILE A 129 8.76 -13.38 30.01
CA ILE A 129 9.01 -11.95 30.17
C ILE A 129 8.77 -11.26 28.84
N VAL A 130 8.07 -10.12 28.86
CA VAL A 130 7.87 -9.27 27.68
C VAL A 130 9.20 -8.65 27.26
N ASN A 131 9.74 -9.04 26.10
CA ASN A 131 11.04 -8.57 25.61
C ASN A 131 10.95 -7.62 24.39
N ALA A 132 9.78 -7.53 23.75
CA ALA A 132 9.46 -6.52 22.75
C ALA A 132 7.95 -6.28 22.62
N ILE A 133 7.57 -5.10 22.12
CA ILE A 133 6.18 -4.71 21.87
C ILE A 133 6.05 -4.36 20.39
N ALA A 134 5.13 -5.03 19.69
CA ALA A 134 4.81 -4.79 18.29
C ALA A 134 3.51 -3.99 18.14
N LYS A 135 3.20 -3.54 16.92
CA LYS A 135 1.94 -2.81 16.65
C LYS A 135 0.69 -3.67 16.95
N ALA A 136 0.74 -4.95 16.59
CA ALA A 136 -0.39 -5.89 16.70
C ALA A 136 -0.18 -6.99 17.74
N GLY A 137 0.76 -6.82 18.69
CA GLY A 137 1.11 -7.85 19.65
C GLY A 137 2.35 -7.52 20.48
N TYR A 138 2.95 -8.54 21.08
CA TYR A 138 4.19 -8.45 21.85
C TYR A 138 4.90 -9.80 21.86
N TYR A 139 6.20 -9.82 22.19
CA TYR A 139 6.98 -11.04 22.32
C TYR A 139 7.18 -11.39 23.79
N LEU A 140 7.07 -12.69 24.10
CA LEU A 140 7.43 -13.27 25.40
C LEU A 140 8.66 -14.15 25.24
N GLN A 141 9.58 -14.06 26.18
CA GLN A 141 10.76 -14.92 26.28
C GLN A 141 10.73 -15.72 27.58
N ASP A 142 10.98 -17.02 27.47
CA ASP A 142 11.11 -17.91 28.62
C ASP A 142 12.44 -17.64 29.35
N GLU A 143 12.38 -17.61 30.67
CA GLU A 143 13.55 -17.33 31.53
C GLU A 143 14.56 -18.49 31.56
N SER A 144 14.13 -19.72 31.31
CA SER A 144 14.91 -20.94 31.54
C SER A 144 15.55 -21.52 30.28
N THR A 145 14.94 -21.33 29.12
CA THR A 145 15.37 -21.97 27.87
C THR A 145 15.82 -20.98 26.80
N ALA A 146 15.70 -19.67 27.06
CA ALA A 146 15.91 -18.63 26.06
C ALA A 146 15.15 -18.94 24.76
N ALA A 147 13.89 -19.34 24.88
CA ALA A 147 12.94 -19.49 23.78
C ALA A 147 11.96 -18.32 23.78
N GLY A 148 11.42 -17.93 22.62
CA GLY A 148 10.43 -16.87 22.54
C GLY A 148 9.17 -17.24 21.74
N VAL A 149 8.10 -16.47 21.95
CA VAL A 149 6.85 -16.62 21.21
C VAL A 149 6.17 -15.27 21.01
N TYR A 150 5.58 -15.07 19.83
CA TYR A 150 4.78 -13.89 19.56
C TYR A 150 3.36 -14.05 20.14
N VAL A 151 2.82 -13.01 20.74
CA VAL A 151 1.45 -12.98 21.24
C VAL A 151 0.67 -11.96 20.42
N TYR A 152 -0.27 -12.44 19.61
CA TYR A 152 -1.10 -11.61 18.75
C TYR A 152 -2.21 -10.93 19.56
N LEU A 153 -2.16 -9.60 19.62
CA LEU A 153 -3.11 -8.75 20.34
C LEU A 153 -3.28 -7.42 19.57
N PRO A 154 -4.11 -7.41 18.51
CA PRO A 154 -4.28 -6.23 17.65
C PRO A 154 -5.11 -5.12 18.32
N LYS A 155 -5.92 -5.45 19.33
CA LYS A 155 -6.77 -4.53 20.12
C LYS A 155 -6.59 -4.81 21.60
N GLY A 156 -6.68 -3.77 22.43
CA GLY A 156 -6.52 -3.85 23.89
C GLY A 156 -5.18 -3.32 24.39
N ASP A 157 -5.05 -3.24 25.71
CA ASP A 157 -3.86 -2.73 26.38
C ASP A 157 -2.72 -3.75 26.29
N LYS A 158 -1.56 -3.29 25.80
CA LYS A 158 -0.35 -4.11 25.72
C LYS A 158 0.40 -4.08 27.06
N PRO A 159 1.06 -5.18 27.45
CA PRO A 159 1.84 -5.24 28.69
C PRO A 159 3.07 -4.32 28.60
N LYS A 160 3.72 -4.09 29.76
CA LYS A 160 4.95 -3.31 29.80
C LYS A 160 6.15 -4.17 29.41
N LEU A 161 7.14 -3.55 28.76
CA LEU A 161 8.43 -4.18 28.52
C LEU A 161 9.06 -4.61 29.86
N GLY A 162 9.57 -5.83 29.95
CA GLY A 162 10.11 -6.43 31.17
C GLY A 162 9.08 -7.06 32.09
N GLN A 163 7.78 -6.94 31.83
CA GLN A 163 6.76 -7.56 32.67
C GLN A 163 6.76 -9.09 32.50
N LYS A 164 6.67 -9.83 33.61
CA LYS A 164 6.47 -11.29 33.59
C LYS A 164 4.99 -11.61 33.49
N LEU A 165 4.61 -12.44 32.53
CA LEU A 165 3.23 -12.84 32.29
C LEU A 165 3.08 -14.36 32.38
N HIS A 166 1.93 -14.79 32.91
CA HIS A 166 1.37 -16.12 32.72
C HIS A 166 0.01 -15.94 32.04
N LEU A 167 -0.17 -16.54 30.87
CA LEU A 167 -1.40 -16.41 30.09
C LEU A 167 -1.85 -17.75 29.50
N LYS A 168 -3.13 -17.81 29.14
CA LYS A 168 -3.72 -18.84 28.27
C LYS A 168 -3.96 -18.27 26.89
N GLY A 169 -3.94 -19.10 25.86
CA GLY A 169 -4.34 -18.71 24.51
C GLY A 169 -4.40 -19.92 23.59
N VAL A 170 -4.47 -19.65 22.29
CA VAL A 170 -4.50 -20.67 21.24
C VAL A 170 -3.21 -20.57 20.43
N TYR A 171 -2.53 -21.69 20.22
CA TYR A 171 -1.35 -21.76 19.38
C TYR A 171 -1.73 -21.74 17.90
N GLU A 172 -1.09 -20.88 17.13
CA GLU A 172 -1.22 -20.80 15.69
C GLU A 172 0.13 -20.55 15.02
N VAL A 173 0.25 -20.96 13.76
CA VAL A 173 1.37 -20.56 12.90
C VAL A 173 0.80 -19.64 11.83
N TYR A 174 1.35 -18.44 11.72
CA TYR A 174 0.95 -17.47 10.71
C TYR A 174 2.18 -16.99 9.95
N GLN A 175 2.19 -17.17 8.63
CA GLN A 175 3.31 -16.77 7.76
C GLN A 175 4.67 -17.36 8.19
N GLY A 176 4.66 -18.57 8.75
CA GLY A 176 5.86 -19.26 9.25
C GLY A 176 6.34 -18.82 10.64
N GLU A 177 5.62 -17.89 11.30
CA GLU A 177 5.89 -17.46 12.68
C GLU A 177 4.91 -18.13 13.65
N ALA A 178 5.41 -18.68 14.74
CA ALA A 178 4.56 -19.15 15.83
C ALA A 178 4.00 -18.00 16.66
N GLN A 179 2.70 -18.07 16.91
CA GLN A 179 2.00 -17.07 17.68
C GLN A 179 0.94 -17.67 18.61
N ILE A 180 0.63 -16.92 19.66
CA ILE A 180 -0.51 -17.16 20.55
C ILE A 180 -1.61 -16.16 20.22
N THR A 181 -2.81 -16.66 19.89
CA THR A 181 -4.01 -15.86 19.64
C THR A 181 -4.99 -15.97 20.80
N GLY A 182 -5.88 -14.98 20.91
CA GLY A 182 -6.88 -14.91 21.99
C GLY A 182 -6.28 -14.96 23.41
N PRO A 183 -5.21 -14.20 23.73
CA PRO A 183 -4.55 -14.31 25.02
C PRO A 183 -5.47 -13.87 26.17
N VAL A 184 -5.52 -14.68 27.23
CA VAL A 184 -6.20 -14.41 28.49
C VAL A 184 -5.15 -14.40 29.60
N LEU A 185 -4.94 -13.23 30.21
CA LEU A 185 -3.99 -13.05 31.30
C LEU A 185 -4.45 -13.82 32.55
N ILE A 186 -3.57 -14.63 33.12
CA ILE A 186 -3.77 -15.31 34.41
C ILE A 186 -3.09 -14.51 35.51
N GLU A 187 -1.80 -14.22 35.35
CA GLU A 187 -0.97 -13.55 36.34
C GLU A 187 0.03 -12.62 35.65
N ALA A 188 0.33 -11.50 36.29
CA ALA A 188 1.39 -10.60 35.88
C ALA A 188 2.22 -10.17 37.10
N ALA A 189 3.53 -10.08 36.91
CA ALA A 189 4.47 -9.59 37.92
C ALA A 189 5.50 -8.66 37.27
N ASP A 190 6.05 -7.75 38.07
CA ASP A 190 7.16 -6.91 37.62
C ASP A 190 8.43 -7.75 37.50
N ALA A 191 9.14 -7.58 36.40
CA ALA A 191 10.47 -8.15 36.18
C ALA A 191 11.32 -7.17 35.35
N ASN A 192 12.59 -7.51 35.17
CA ASN A 192 13.46 -6.80 34.25
C ASN A 192 13.40 -7.45 32.88
N ALA A 193 13.59 -6.65 31.83
CA ALA A 193 13.76 -7.21 30.49
C ALA A 193 14.96 -8.18 30.47
N PRO A 194 14.86 -9.30 29.74
CA PRO A 194 15.96 -10.24 29.62
C PRO A 194 17.17 -9.55 28.98
N GLU A 195 18.37 -10.01 29.35
CA GLU A 195 19.58 -9.61 28.65
C GLU A 195 19.62 -10.24 27.25
N ALA A 196 20.25 -9.54 26.30
CA ALA A 196 20.36 -10.04 24.93
C ALA A 196 21.36 -11.20 24.86
N VAL A 197 20.93 -12.32 24.26
CA VAL A 197 21.77 -13.50 24.04
C VAL A 197 22.73 -13.21 22.89
N SER A 198 24.04 -13.30 23.12
CA SER A 198 25.03 -13.12 22.05
C SER A 198 25.00 -14.32 21.10
N ILE A 199 24.81 -14.05 19.80
CA ILE A 199 24.67 -15.08 18.77
C ILE A 199 25.76 -14.94 17.69
N SER A 200 25.99 -16.02 16.95
CA SER A 200 26.78 -16.08 15.73
C SER A 200 25.88 -16.31 14.50
N THR A 201 26.46 -16.28 13.30
CA THR A 201 25.71 -16.55 12.06
C THR A 201 25.06 -17.93 12.03
N LYS A 202 25.62 -18.92 12.72
CA LYS A 202 25.08 -20.28 12.82
C LYS A 202 23.81 -20.37 13.66
N ASP A 203 23.58 -19.39 14.53
CA ASP A 203 22.45 -19.40 15.47
C ASP A 203 21.22 -18.67 14.89
N ILE A 204 21.37 -17.96 13.77
CA ILE A 204 20.30 -17.14 13.17
C ILE A 204 19.17 -18.00 12.62
N GLU A 205 19.49 -19.14 12.03
CA GLU A 205 18.51 -20.05 11.44
C GLU A 205 17.98 -21.07 12.45
N ASN A 206 18.42 -20.97 13.71
CA ASN A 206 17.96 -21.83 14.78
C ASN A 206 16.54 -21.46 15.21
N SER A 207 15.57 -22.32 14.89
CA SER A 207 14.16 -22.13 15.23
C SER A 207 13.88 -21.99 16.73
N ALA A 208 14.74 -22.53 17.59
CA ALA A 208 14.63 -22.37 19.05
C ALA A 208 14.89 -20.94 19.53
N MET A 209 15.63 -20.15 18.74
CA MET A 209 15.99 -18.77 19.07
C MET A 209 14.92 -17.75 18.61
N VAL A 210 13.86 -18.20 17.92
CA VAL A 210 12.78 -17.31 17.47
C VAL A 210 12.06 -16.70 18.69
N GLY A 211 11.78 -15.40 18.62
CA GLY A 211 11.18 -14.59 19.68
C GLY A 211 12.15 -14.18 20.80
N VAL A 212 13.43 -14.55 20.71
CA VAL A 212 14.46 -14.27 21.72
C VAL A 212 15.11 -12.93 21.46
N LEU A 213 15.40 -12.19 22.52
CA LEU A 213 16.25 -11.01 22.43
C LEU A 213 17.69 -11.44 22.21
N VAL A 214 18.21 -11.19 21.02
CA VAL A 214 19.56 -11.56 20.60
C VAL A 214 20.45 -10.32 20.41
N ALA A 215 21.76 -10.52 20.46
CA ALA A 215 22.77 -9.54 20.14
C ALA A 215 23.77 -10.10 19.12
N TYR A 216 24.04 -9.34 18.07
CA TYR A 216 24.97 -9.69 17.01
C TYR A 216 25.88 -8.50 16.68
N GLU A 217 27.15 -8.74 16.40
CA GLU A 217 28.07 -7.71 15.90
C GLU A 217 28.53 -8.09 14.51
N GLY A 218 28.31 -7.20 13.54
CA GLY A 218 28.64 -7.48 12.15
C GLY A 218 28.81 -6.25 11.29
N ARG A 219 29.32 -6.45 10.08
CA ARG A 219 29.60 -5.39 9.12
C ARG A 219 28.48 -5.26 8.10
N VAL A 220 27.98 -4.04 7.90
CA VAL A 220 26.94 -3.74 6.91
C VAL A 220 27.45 -4.08 5.51
N SER A 221 26.77 -5.01 4.85
CA SER A 221 27.14 -5.56 3.53
C SER A 221 26.19 -5.14 2.41
N SER A 222 24.96 -4.74 2.74
CA SER A 222 24.00 -4.15 1.81
C SER A 222 22.93 -3.37 2.55
N GLY A 223 22.39 -2.31 1.94
CA GLY A 223 21.18 -1.64 2.40
C GLY A 223 20.19 -1.62 1.24
N LEU A 224 18.95 -2.04 1.47
CA LEU A 224 17.88 -1.84 0.51
C LEU A 224 17.24 -0.46 0.78
N PRO A 225 16.92 0.34 -0.26
CA PRO A 225 16.07 1.50 -0.05
C PRO A 225 14.77 1.01 0.58
N ILE A 226 14.30 1.69 1.64
CA ILE A 226 13.02 1.39 2.27
C ILE A 226 11.93 1.55 1.20
N ALA A 227 11.46 0.45 0.63
CA ALA A 227 10.26 0.41 -0.19
C ALA A 227 9.07 0.21 0.75
N ASN A 228 8.03 1.02 0.62
CA ASN A 228 6.82 0.92 1.43
C ASN A 228 6.19 -0.49 1.26
N GLY A 229 6.30 -1.35 2.29
CA GLY A 229 5.72 -2.69 2.33
C GLY A 229 5.97 -3.40 3.68
N SER A 230 5.06 -4.28 4.10
CA SER A 230 4.94 -4.78 5.49
C SER A 230 5.98 -5.81 5.98
N TYR A 231 6.94 -6.22 5.13
CA TYR A 231 7.98 -7.20 5.47
C TYR A 231 9.25 -6.86 4.70
N GLN A 232 10.07 -5.96 5.24
CA GLN A 232 11.25 -5.49 4.51
C GLN A 232 12.50 -5.64 5.35
N GLU A 233 13.42 -6.44 4.82
CA GLU A 233 14.83 -6.35 5.14
C GLU A 233 15.28 -4.90 4.92
N THR A 234 15.79 -4.25 5.97
CA THR A 234 16.30 -2.89 5.87
C THR A 234 17.77 -2.90 5.41
N PHE A 235 18.57 -3.82 5.96
CA PHE A 235 19.97 -4.01 5.59
C PHE A 235 20.45 -5.42 5.96
N ARG A 236 21.64 -5.78 5.46
CA ARG A 236 22.35 -7.01 5.85
C ARG A 236 23.65 -6.72 6.58
N LEU A 237 23.96 -7.58 7.55
CA LEU A 237 25.29 -7.71 8.13
C LEU A 237 25.95 -8.98 7.58
N ASP A 238 27.24 -8.90 7.28
CA ASP A 238 28.08 -10.03 6.86
C ASP A 238 27.43 -10.91 5.77
N GLU A 239 26.75 -10.24 4.82
CA GLU A 239 26.07 -10.78 3.64
C GLU A 239 24.83 -11.64 3.90
N SER A 240 24.74 -12.27 5.07
CA SER A 240 23.74 -13.30 5.41
C SER A 240 22.73 -12.88 6.47
N VAL A 241 23.12 -11.99 7.39
CA VAL A 241 22.28 -11.60 8.53
C VAL A 241 21.32 -10.50 8.13
N LYS A 242 20.03 -10.82 8.00
CA LYS A 242 18.99 -9.86 7.65
C LYS A 242 18.54 -9.09 8.88
N VAL A 243 18.42 -7.77 8.76
CA VAL A 243 17.90 -6.90 9.82
C VAL A 243 16.62 -6.23 9.31
N GLY A 244 15.53 -6.37 10.06
CA GLY A 244 14.19 -5.90 9.69
C GLY A 244 13.73 -4.68 10.50
N SER A 245 12.63 -4.06 10.09
CA SER A 245 12.02 -2.91 10.76
C SER A 245 10.61 -3.18 11.28
N PHE A 246 10.27 -4.44 11.58
CA PHE A 246 8.91 -4.82 12.01
C PHE A 246 8.52 -4.20 13.34
N LEU A 247 9.47 -4.08 14.27
CA LEU A 247 9.24 -3.56 15.61
C LEU A 247 9.42 -2.04 15.70
N SER A 248 10.32 -1.47 14.91
CA SER A 248 10.59 -0.03 14.91
C SER A 248 11.16 0.45 13.59
N ASP A 249 10.82 1.70 13.24
CA ASP A 249 11.42 2.41 12.11
C ASP A 249 12.76 3.04 12.53
N TYR A 250 13.78 2.89 11.69
CA TYR A 250 15.09 3.50 11.86
C TYR A 250 15.77 3.70 10.50
N SER A 251 16.79 4.55 10.45
CA SER A 251 17.58 4.74 9.23
C SER A 251 18.59 3.62 9.06
N ALA A 252 18.66 3.03 7.86
CA ALA A 252 19.68 2.05 7.53
C ALA A 252 21.09 2.65 7.75
N PRO A 253 22.02 1.93 8.40
CA PRO A 253 23.37 2.41 8.55
C PRO A 253 24.13 2.43 7.21
N LEU A 254 25.26 3.14 7.16
CA LEU A 254 26.02 3.26 5.92
C LEU A 254 26.79 1.97 5.61
N LEU A 255 26.97 1.68 4.31
CA LEU A 255 27.66 0.46 3.90
C LEU A 255 29.07 0.39 4.49
N GLY A 256 29.45 -0.78 5.01
CA GLY A 256 30.76 -1.05 5.58
C GLY A 256 30.96 -0.58 7.02
N ASP A 257 29.98 0.08 7.64
CA ASP A 257 29.97 0.26 9.10
C ASP A 257 29.91 -1.09 9.81
N THR A 258 30.50 -1.18 11.00
CA THR A 258 30.34 -2.31 11.91
C THR A 258 29.45 -1.89 13.07
N PHE A 259 28.38 -2.64 13.29
CA PHE A 259 27.39 -2.37 14.33
C PHE A 259 27.29 -3.55 15.27
N LYS A 260 27.10 -3.24 16.56
CA LYS A 260 26.48 -4.14 17.51
C LYS A 260 24.99 -3.87 17.49
N ILE A 261 24.21 -4.88 17.12
CA ILE A 261 22.75 -4.82 17.09
C ILE A 261 22.17 -5.69 18.20
N SER A 262 21.11 -5.22 18.82
CA SER A 262 20.20 -6.05 19.62
C SER A 262 18.80 -6.09 19.00
N GLY A 263 18.07 -7.18 19.15
CA GLY A 263 16.75 -7.27 18.56
C GLY A 263 16.09 -8.62 18.80
N ILE A 264 14.83 -8.73 18.42
CA ILE A 264 14.13 -10.01 18.46
C ILE A 264 14.50 -10.80 17.21
N LEU A 265 14.97 -12.03 17.38
CA LEU A 265 15.10 -12.94 16.23
C LEU A 265 13.69 -13.38 15.81
N ARG A 266 13.29 -13.04 14.59
CA ARG A 266 11.97 -13.30 14.04
C ARG A 266 12.08 -14.19 12.81
N ARG A 267 11.16 -15.14 12.66
CA ARG A 267 10.97 -15.88 11.41
C ARG A 267 9.73 -15.35 10.71
N ALA A 268 9.84 -14.95 9.44
CA ALA A 268 8.72 -14.50 8.62
C ALA A 268 8.94 -14.92 7.17
N ALA A 269 7.93 -15.50 6.51
CA ALA A 269 7.98 -15.94 5.12
C ALA A 269 9.24 -16.78 4.79
N ASN A 270 9.57 -17.74 5.66
CA ASN A 270 10.77 -18.60 5.56
C ASN A 270 12.12 -17.86 5.56
N SER A 271 12.19 -16.67 6.17
CA SER A 271 13.44 -15.95 6.41
C SER A 271 13.54 -15.51 7.87
N TYR A 272 14.79 -15.45 8.36
CA TYR A 272 15.10 -14.97 9.70
C TYR A 272 15.57 -13.52 9.66
N TYR A 273 15.09 -12.72 10.62
CA TYR A 273 15.40 -11.31 10.77
C TYR A 273 15.77 -11.03 12.21
N ILE A 274 16.80 -10.22 12.44
CA ILE A 274 16.95 -9.53 13.73
C ILE A 274 16.12 -8.25 13.64
N GLU A 275 15.17 -8.09 14.55
CA GLU A 275 14.22 -6.96 14.58
C GLU A 275 14.57 -6.03 15.75
N PRO A 276 15.26 -4.90 15.51
CA PRO A 276 15.56 -3.92 16.56
C PRO A 276 14.29 -3.32 17.13
N ARG A 277 14.23 -3.16 18.45
CA ARG A 277 13.05 -2.62 19.15
C ARG A 277 13.03 -1.10 19.13
N ALA A 278 14.20 -0.48 18.95
CA ALA A 278 14.37 0.95 18.76
C ALA A 278 15.72 1.25 18.10
N ALA A 279 15.91 2.49 17.62
CA ALA A 279 17.19 2.94 17.09
C ALA A 279 18.37 2.79 18.07
N THR A 280 18.10 2.81 19.38
CA THR A 280 19.11 2.59 20.43
C THR A 280 19.66 1.17 20.49
N ASP A 281 18.96 0.19 19.90
CA ASP A 281 19.46 -1.17 19.77
C ASP A 281 20.55 -1.28 18.67
N LEU A 282 20.80 -0.23 17.89
CA LEU A 282 21.89 -0.17 16.92
C LEU A 282 23.03 0.70 17.46
N THR A 283 24.15 0.08 17.82
CA THR A 283 25.33 0.80 18.30
C THR A 283 26.47 0.70 17.28
N LEU A 284 26.90 1.85 16.76
CA LEU A 284 28.07 1.92 15.88
C LEU A 284 29.34 1.53 16.66
N VAL A 285 30.00 0.46 16.23
CA VAL A 285 31.28 0.00 16.80
C VAL A 285 32.43 0.63 16.04
N LYS A 286 32.36 0.60 14.71
CA LYS A 286 33.40 1.13 13.84
C LYS A 286 32.78 1.68 12.57
N SER A 287 33.14 2.92 12.21
CA SER A 287 32.72 3.45 10.92
C SER A 287 33.52 2.79 9.79
N GLY A 288 32.81 2.48 8.71
CA GLY A 288 33.39 2.07 7.45
C GLY A 288 34.18 3.17 6.76
N GLU A 289 34.88 2.77 5.71
CA GLU A 289 35.64 3.65 4.83
C GLU A 289 34.70 4.55 3.99
N PRO A 290 35.07 5.80 3.70
CA PRO A 290 34.25 6.68 2.88
C PRO A 290 34.10 6.15 1.45
N ARG A 291 32.90 6.34 0.89
CA ARG A 291 32.50 5.91 -0.46
C ARG A 291 31.89 7.08 -1.23
N VAL A 292 31.97 7.07 -2.56
CA VAL A 292 31.29 8.06 -3.39
C VAL A 292 29.79 7.84 -3.24
N ALA A 293 29.08 8.85 -2.73
CA ALA A 293 27.62 8.84 -2.65
C ALA A 293 27.02 9.46 -3.90
N THR A 294 27.43 10.69 -4.24
CA THR A 294 26.91 11.40 -5.41
C THR A 294 27.99 12.21 -6.10
N LEU A 295 27.87 12.29 -7.42
CA LEU A 295 28.50 13.29 -8.26
C LEU A 295 27.36 14.04 -8.94
N ARG A 296 27.22 15.35 -8.71
CA ARG A 296 26.09 16.11 -9.27
C ARG A 296 26.51 17.46 -9.75
N THR A 297 26.06 17.80 -10.93
CA THR A 297 26.15 19.10 -11.54
C THR A 297 25.00 19.95 -11.04
N SER A 298 25.26 21.22 -10.76
CA SER A 298 24.20 22.18 -10.43
C SER A 298 23.29 22.45 -11.63
N LEU A 299 23.80 22.17 -12.84
CA LEU A 299 23.12 22.28 -14.13
C LEU A 299 23.40 21.03 -14.96
N GLY A 300 22.36 20.31 -15.40
CA GLY A 300 22.50 19.13 -16.27
C GLY A 300 22.93 19.45 -17.71
N PHE A 301 23.49 20.62 -17.97
CA PHE A 301 23.81 21.12 -19.30
C PHE A 301 24.93 22.19 -19.29
N ALA A 302 25.50 22.45 -20.46
CA ALA A 302 26.50 23.50 -20.71
C ALA A 302 26.23 24.19 -22.07
N GLU A 303 26.53 25.49 -22.19
CA GLU A 303 26.36 26.24 -23.46
C GLU A 303 27.66 26.80 -23.98
N LEU A 304 27.93 26.51 -25.26
CA LEU A 304 29.11 26.96 -25.98
C LEU A 304 29.10 28.48 -26.24
N SER A 305 27.97 29.08 -26.61
CA SER A 305 27.91 30.51 -26.96
C SER A 305 28.14 31.47 -25.79
N SER A 306 27.64 31.13 -24.59
CA SER A 306 27.84 31.94 -23.38
C SER A 306 28.97 31.44 -22.49
N GLN A 307 29.55 30.28 -22.81
CA GLN A 307 30.48 29.55 -21.95
C GLN A 307 29.88 29.23 -20.57
N THR A 308 28.56 29.03 -20.50
CA THR A 308 27.88 28.68 -19.25
C THR A 308 28.10 27.22 -18.91
N LEU A 309 28.47 26.97 -17.65
CA LEU A 309 28.71 25.64 -17.11
C LEU A 309 28.34 25.64 -15.61
N GLY A 310 27.66 24.59 -15.15
CA GLY A 310 27.30 24.43 -13.74
C GLY A 310 28.50 24.05 -12.85
N GLN A 311 28.31 24.12 -11.54
CA GLN A 311 29.28 23.57 -10.58
C GLN A 311 29.12 22.06 -10.50
N LEU A 312 30.24 21.32 -10.48
CA LEU A 312 30.25 19.89 -10.23
C LEU A 312 30.57 19.64 -8.76
N THR A 313 29.66 19.02 -8.02
CA THR A 313 29.85 18.69 -6.60
C THR A 313 30.03 17.19 -6.44
N LEU A 314 31.13 16.79 -5.83
CA LEU A 314 31.37 15.43 -5.38
C LEU A 314 31.02 15.33 -3.89
N THR A 315 30.20 14.34 -3.52
CA THR A 315 29.81 14.06 -2.14
C THR A 315 30.10 12.60 -1.78
N LEU A 316 30.78 12.41 -0.66
CA LEU A 316 30.98 11.12 -0.02
C LEU A 316 29.78 10.77 0.86
N ASP A 317 29.56 9.48 1.15
CA ASP A 317 28.50 9.02 2.05
C ASP A 317 28.71 9.52 3.50
N ARG A 318 29.98 9.69 3.88
CA ARG A 318 30.45 10.20 5.18
C ARG A 318 31.68 11.11 5.02
N PRO A 319 32.05 11.90 6.04
CA PRO A 319 33.31 12.65 6.03
C PRO A 319 34.52 11.74 5.83
N ALA A 320 35.52 12.21 5.09
CA ALA A 320 36.74 11.44 4.85
C ALA A 320 37.54 11.22 6.14
N THR A 321 37.94 9.98 6.42
CA THR A 321 38.73 9.61 7.62
C THR A 321 40.20 10.02 7.52
N SER A 322 40.70 10.15 6.30
CA SER A 322 41.99 10.70 5.90
C SER A 322 41.83 11.47 4.59
N ASP A 323 42.90 12.05 4.05
CA ASP A 323 42.86 12.56 2.68
C ASP A 323 42.62 11.39 1.71
N VAL A 324 41.62 11.53 0.84
CA VAL A 324 41.19 10.50 -0.11
C VAL A 324 41.22 11.05 -1.53
N LYS A 325 41.86 10.30 -2.43
CA LYS A 325 41.92 10.63 -3.86
C LYS A 325 40.81 9.92 -4.61
N VAL A 326 39.86 10.67 -5.15
CA VAL A 326 38.74 10.16 -5.94
C VAL A 326 39.09 10.31 -7.42
N ALA A 327 39.00 9.22 -8.18
CA ALA A 327 39.24 9.23 -9.62
C ALA A 327 38.04 9.82 -10.34
N LEU A 328 38.30 10.61 -11.38
CA LEU A 328 37.29 11.29 -12.18
C LEU A 328 37.55 11.01 -13.66
N ALA A 329 36.48 10.85 -14.43
CA ALA A 329 36.57 10.69 -15.87
C ALA A 329 35.41 11.41 -16.56
N SER A 330 35.68 11.89 -17.78
CA SER A 330 34.69 12.40 -18.73
C SER A 330 34.77 11.56 -19.99
N ASN A 331 33.63 11.15 -20.54
CA ASN A 331 33.59 10.39 -21.80
C ASN A 331 33.82 11.28 -23.05
N SER A 332 33.93 12.60 -22.87
CA SER A 332 34.04 13.57 -23.95
C SER A 332 35.05 14.66 -23.63
N ALA A 333 35.80 15.08 -24.65
CA ALA A 333 36.72 16.22 -24.54
C ALA A 333 35.99 17.56 -24.37
N SER A 334 34.68 17.65 -24.67
CA SER A 334 33.92 18.90 -24.54
C SER A 334 33.86 19.42 -23.10
N ILE A 335 33.89 18.53 -22.11
CA ILE A 335 33.95 18.89 -20.68
C ILE A 335 35.22 18.29 -20.07
N VAL A 336 36.10 19.18 -19.62
CA VAL A 336 37.37 18.83 -18.99
C VAL A 336 37.20 18.80 -17.48
N VAL A 337 37.52 17.65 -16.89
CA VAL A 337 37.65 17.44 -15.44
C VAL A 337 39.07 16.95 -15.14
N PRO A 338 39.64 17.22 -13.95
CA PRO A 338 40.91 16.62 -13.56
C PRO A 338 40.75 15.09 -13.50
N SER A 339 41.83 14.33 -13.70
CA SER A 339 41.80 12.85 -13.59
C SER A 339 41.50 12.35 -12.18
N SER A 340 41.63 13.24 -11.18
CA SER A 340 41.29 12.96 -9.80
C SER A 340 41.18 14.24 -8.99
N VAL A 341 40.48 14.16 -7.87
CA VAL A 341 40.40 15.22 -6.86
C VAL A 341 40.71 14.65 -5.48
N THR A 342 41.28 15.46 -4.58
CA THR A 342 41.55 15.05 -3.20
C THR A 342 40.48 15.62 -2.28
N VAL A 343 39.70 14.75 -1.64
CA VAL A 343 38.81 15.13 -0.54
C VAL A 343 39.64 15.09 0.74
N LEU A 344 39.77 16.24 1.39
CA LEU A 344 40.56 16.34 2.62
C LEU A 344 39.85 15.65 3.78
N LYS A 345 40.64 15.22 4.77
CA LYS A 345 40.13 14.69 6.03
C LYS A 345 39.02 15.59 6.63
N ASP A 346 38.03 14.96 7.25
CA ASP A 346 36.87 15.56 7.91
C ASP A 346 35.93 16.33 6.95
N THR A 347 36.16 16.23 5.64
CA THR A 347 35.33 16.83 4.59
C THR A 347 34.44 15.76 3.94
N LYS A 348 33.16 16.07 3.74
CA LYS A 348 32.19 15.17 3.08
C LYS A 348 31.94 15.52 1.61
N SER A 349 31.99 16.80 1.26
CA SER A 349 31.70 17.27 -0.10
C SER A 349 32.72 18.31 -0.54
N ILE A 350 33.04 18.32 -1.82
CA ILE A 350 33.92 19.31 -2.44
C ILE A 350 33.40 19.70 -3.83
N GLU A 351 33.73 20.92 -4.24
CA GLU A 351 33.58 21.33 -5.63
C GLU A 351 34.71 20.73 -6.48
N VAL A 352 34.34 20.12 -7.60
CA VAL A 352 35.27 19.56 -8.58
C VAL A 352 35.49 20.60 -9.67
N PRO A 353 36.75 20.99 -9.95
CA PRO A 353 37.06 21.87 -11.07
C PRO A 353 36.58 21.24 -12.37
N MET A 354 35.80 21.98 -13.14
CA MET A 354 35.27 21.56 -14.43
C MET A 354 35.29 22.73 -15.39
N GLN A 355 35.65 22.48 -16.65
CA GLN A 355 35.78 23.51 -17.68
C GLN A 355 35.20 23.04 -19.01
N LEU A 356 34.63 23.98 -19.76
CA LEU A 356 34.24 23.77 -21.14
C LEU A 356 35.49 23.89 -22.02
N ALA A 357 35.75 22.90 -22.87
CA ALA A 357 36.92 22.94 -23.76
C ALA A 357 36.77 24.04 -24.82
N ALA A 358 37.90 24.60 -25.28
CA ALA A 358 37.89 25.65 -26.31
C ALA A 358 37.33 25.16 -27.65
N ASP A 359 37.48 23.87 -27.95
CA ASP A 359 36.99 23.16 -29.13
C ASP A 359 35.77 22.27 -28.81
N ALA A 360 35.08 22.53 -27.69
CA ALA A 360 33.91 21.77 -27.28
C ALA A 360 32.83 21.77 -28.38
N SER A 361 32.26 20.58 -28.62
CA SER A 361 31.14 20.36 -29.51
C SER A 361 29.93 19.82 -28.77
N GLU A 362 28.75 19.94 -29.38
CA GLU A 362 27.50 19.40 -28.85
C GLU A 362 27.60 17.89 -28.64
N ALA A 363 27.27 17.44 -27.42
CA ALA A 363 27.35 16.04 -27.00
C ALA A 363 26.60 15.86 -25.68
N LEU A 364 26.06 14.67 -25.43
CA LEU A 364 25.73 14.23 -24.08
C LEU A 364 27.01 13.72 -23.43
N VAL A 365 27.51 14.44 -22.41
CA VAL A 365 28.75 14.12 -21.73
C VAL A 365 28.44 13.40 -20.43
N GLU A 366 29.04 12.23 -20.25
CA GLU A 366 29.00 11.47 -19.01
C GLU A 366 30.24 11.81 -18.19
N ILE A 367 30.03 12.19 -16.93
CA ILE A 367 31.11 12.38 -15.95
C ILE A 367 30.93 11.35 -14.86
N SER A 368 32.01 10.64 -14.54
CA SER A 368 32.02 9.64 -13.48
C SER A 368 33.03 9.99 -12.40
N ALA A 369 32.67 9.66 -11.17
CA ALA A 369 33.56 9.63 -10.02
C ALA A 369 33.63 8.20 -9.49
N SER A 370 34.84 7.74 -9.17
CA SER A 370 35.04 6.41 -8.57
C SER A 370 36.04 6.46 -7.42
N LEU A 371 35.72 5.70 -6.38
CA LEU A 371 36.57 5.47 -5.23
C LEU A 371 36.43 4.00 -4.83
N ARG A 372 37.48 3.21 -5.08
CA ARG A 372 37.51 1.76 -4.81
C ARG A 372 36.37 1.05 -5.55
N ASP A 373 35.39 0.52 -4.81
CA ASP A 373 34.22 -0.22 -5.27
C ASP A 373 32.95 0.65 -5.38
N SER A 374 33.06 1.95 -5.06
CA SER A 374 31.96 2.91 -5.16
C SER A 374 32.14 3.85 -6.34
N GLY A 375 31.04 4.25 -6.97
CA GLY A 375 31.05 5.22 -8.04
C GLY A 375 29.72 5.92 -8.22
N SER A 376 29.76 7.08 -8.86
CA SER A 376 28.59 7.85 -9.24
C SER A 376 28.81 8.48 -10.61
N ILE A 377 27.74 8.54 -11.39
CA ILE A 377 27.73 9.12 -12.73
C ILE A 377 26.74 10.28 -12.73
N ASP A 378 27.10 11.33 -13.46
CA ASP A 378 26.22 12.42 -13.84
C ASP A 378 26.34 12.74 -15.33
N HIS A 379 25.33 13.40 -15.88
CA HIS A 379 25.27 13.72 -17.30
C HIS A 379 25.15 15.23 -17.51
N ILE A 380 25.88 15.74 -18.49
CA ILE A 380 25.83 17.14 -18.95
C ILE A 380 25.54 17.14 -20.44
N GLN A 381 24.42 17.74 -20.84
CA GLN A 381 24.16 18.02 -22.25
C GLN A 381 24.90 19.29 -22.70
N VAL A 382 25.88 19.17 -23.58
CA VAL A 382 26.58 20.32 -24.20
C VAL A 382 25.80 20.78 -25.43
N LEU A 383 25.50 22.08 -25.49
CA LEU A 383 24.64 22.70 -26.49
C LEU A 383 25.29 23.94 -27.11
N LYS A 384 25.03 24.19 -28.39
CA LYS A 384 25.61 25.34 -29.10
C LYS A 384 25.05 26.68 -28.64
N SER A 385 23.73 26.75 -28.41
CA SER A 385 23.02 27.94 -27.92
C SER A 385 21.68 27.56 -27.31
N PHE A 386 21.24 28.29 -26.28
CA PHE A 386 19.95 28.08 -25.63
C PHE A 386 18.80 28.79 -26.36
N ALA A 387 17.92 28.01 -26.98
CA ALA A 387 16.61 28.50 -27.42
C ALA A 387 15.56 27.40 -27.19
N PRO A 388 14.99 27.29 -25.98
CA PRO A 388 14.03 26.24 -25.68
C PRO A 388 12.82 26.33 -26.58
N ARG A 389 12.29 25.17 -26.94
CA ARG A 389 11.03 24.96 -27.63
C ARG A 389 10.13 24.10 -26.75
N TRP A 390 8.88 23.96 -27.16
CA TRP A 390 7.98 23.05 -26.47
C TRP A 390 8.43 21.61 -26.69
N LEU A 391 8.45 20.81 -25.62
CA LEU A 391 8.83 19.38 -25.70
C LEU A 391 7.89 18.62 -26.65
N SER A 392 6.63 19.06 -26.70
CA SER A 392 5.62 18.54 -27.61
C SER A 392 5.31 19.56 -28.71
N HIS A 393 5.16 19.07 -29.93
CA HIS A 393 4.64 19.83 -31.07
C HIS A 393 3.18 19.46 -31.40
N GLU A 394 2.60 18.49 -30.68
CA GLU A 394 1.23 18.04 -30.90
C GLU A 394 0.24 18.81 -30.03
N SER A 395 -1.00 18.97 -30.54
CA SER A 395 -2.07 19.61 -29.78
C SER A 395 -2.36 18.85 -28.50
N GLN A 396 -2.24 19.53 -27.36
CA GLN A 396 -2.51 18.97 -26.05
C GLN A 396 -3.97 19.15 -25.67
N LYS A 397 -4.50 18.26 -24.83
CA LYS A 397 -5.90 18.31 -24.38
C LYS A 397 -5.96 18.12 -22.87
N GLN A 398 -6.79 18.91 -22.20
CA GLN A 398 -7.07 18.74 -20.78
C GLN A 398 -8.55 18.98 -20.49
N ASN A 399 -9.11 18.17 -19.59
CA ASN A 399 -10.43 18.43 -19.02
C ASN A 399 -10.28 19.22 -17.72
N THR A 400 -11.21 20.14 -17.48
CA THR A 400 -11.34 20.88 -16.22
C THR A 400 -12.83 21.19 -15.96
N TRP A 401 -13.15 21.79 -14.81
CA TRP A 401 -14.54 22.01 -14.39
C TRP A 401 -14.80 23.47 -14.01
N VAL A 402 -16.03 23.92 -14.24
CA VAL A 402 -16.50 25.27 -13.86
C VAL A 402 -16.29 25.51 -12.36
N GLY A 403 -15.82 26.71 -12.00
CA GLY A 403 -15.61 27.11 -10.61
C GLY A 403 -14.27 26.67 -9.99
N LEU A 404 -13.50 25.81 -10.65
CA LEU A 404 -12.17 25.41 -10.19
C LEU A 404 -11.06 26.32 -10.73
N THR A 405 -9.89 26.21 -10.10
CA THR A 405 -8.61 26.69 -10.64
C THR A 405 -7.90 25.50 -11.29
N SER A 406 -7.35 25.70 -12.48
CA SER A 406 -6.63 24.66 -13.24
C SER A 406 -5.18 25.09 -13.50
N THR A 407 -4.25 24.15 -13.34
CA THR A 407 -2.83 24.38 -13.64
C THR A 407 -2.42 23.54 -14.85
N ILE A 408 -1.80 24.18 -15.84
CA ILE A 408 -1.20 23.53 -17.01
C ILE A 408 0.31 23.54 -16.84
N LYS A 409 0.94 22.36 -16.88
CA LYS A 409 2.40 22.22 -16.88
C LYS A 409 2.92 22.16 -18.30
N LEU A 410 3.97 22.92 -18.58
CA LEU A 410 4.49 23.13 -19.93
C LEU A 410 5.99 22.79 -19.95
N PRO A 411 6.35 21.53 -20.25
CA PRO A 411 7.73 21.14 -20.38
C PRO A 411 8.33 21.66 -21.70
N THR A 412 9.61 22.02 -21.64
CA THR A 412 10.41 22.36 -22.81
C THR A 412 11.38 21.23 -23.15
N ASP A 413 11.85 21.20 -24.39
CA ASP A 413 12.87 20.24 -24.86
C ASP A 413 14.23 20.47 -24.21
N MET A 414 14.49 21.70 -23.74
CA MET A 414 15.71 22.11 -23.04
C MET A 414 15.42 23.29 -22.09
N PRO A 415 16.30 23.58 -21.12
CA PRO A 415 16.12 24.70 -20.19
C PRO A 415 16.40 26.08 -20.80
N GLN A 416 15.88 27.14 -20.16
CA GLN A 416 16.08 28.53 -20.56
C GLN A 416 17.50 29.05 -20.32
N SER A 417 17.97 29.90 -21.23
CA SER A 417 19.26 30.62 -21.11
C SER A 417 19.36 31.47 -19.85
N PHE A 418 20.56 31.63 -19.31
CA PHE A 418 20.81 32.46 -18.12
C PHE A 418 20.84 33.96 -18.40
N SER A 419 20.80 34.37 -19.67
CA SER A 419 20.94 35.77 -20.07
C SER A 419 19.63 36.56 -20.07
N ALA A 420 18.45 35.90 -20.07
CA ALA A 420 17.14 36.51 -19.80
C ALA A 420 16.02 35.44 -19.76
N PRO A 421 14.94 35.61 -18.97
CA PRO A 421 13.76 34.76 -19.07
C PRO A 421 13.10 34.93 -20.45
N SER A 422 12.75 33.83 -21.11
CA SER A 422 11.95 33.91 -22.33
C SER A 422 10.50 34.21 -21.94
N LYS A 423 9.97 35.29 -22.51
CA LYS A 423 8.52 35.55 -22.44
C LYS A 423 7.80 34.52 -23.29
N ILE A 424 6.77 33.91 -22.72
CA ILE A 424 5.86 33.03 -23.45
C ILE A 424 4.68 33.87 -23.87
N SER A 425 4.48 34.01 -25.18
CA SER A 425 3.28 34.69 -25.69
C SER A 425 2.10 33.73 -25.60
N LEU A 426 1.04 34.17 -24.94
CA LEU A 426 -0.15 33.36 -24.71
C LEU A 426 -1.37 34.05 -25.33
N THR A 427 -2.02 33.35 -26.28
CA THR A 427 -3.29 33.78 -26.86
C THR A 427 -4.39 32.83 -26.41
N TYR A 428 -5.51 33.37 -25.92
CA TYR A 428 -6.65 32.58 -25.45
C TYR A 428 -7.94 33.40 -25.51
N ASP A 429 -9.08 32.72 -25.48
CA ASP A 429 -10.38 33.36 -25.38
C ASP A 429 -10.68 33.79 -23.93
N ARG A 430 -10.60 35.11 -23.70
CA ARG A 430 -10.90 35.74 -22.40
C ARG A 430 -12.37 35.64 -21.98
N SER A 431 -13.25 35.25 -22.90
CA SER A 431 -14.67 35.07 -22.57
C SER A 431 -14.92 33.79 -21.77
N SER A 432 -14.06 32.78 -21.92
CA SER A 432 -14.21 31.44 -21.33
C SER A 432 -13.29 31.17 -20.13
N ILE A 433 -12.16 31.85 -20.02
CA ILE A 433 -11.18 31.66 -18.94
C ILE A 433 -10.46 32.97 -18.54
N GLU A 434 -9.86 33.00 -17.35
CA GLU A 434 -8.95 34.04 -16.89
C GLU A 434 -7.59 33.44 -16.49
N VAL A 435 -6.50 33.97 -17.04
CA VAL A 435 -5.13 33.56 -16.70
C VAL A 435 -4.60 34.47 -15.60
N LEU A 436 -4.10 33.89 -14.51
CA LEU A 436 -3.69 34.64 -13.30
C LEU A 436 -2.40 35.45 -13.48
N ALA A 437 -1.46 34.93 -14.26
CA ALA A 437 -0.19 35.57 -14.56
C ALA A 437 0.30 35.14 -15.94
N GLU A 438 0.97 36.04 -16.66
CA GLU A 438 1.61 35.66 -17.91
C GLU A 438 2.72 34.63 -17.64
N PRO A 439 2.76 33.51 -18.39
CA PRO A 439 3.80 32.51 -18.25
C PRO A 439 5.17 33.08 -18.63
N SER A 440 6.18 32.70 -17.86
CA SER A 440 7.57 32.99 -18.18
C SER A 440 8.43 31.81 -17.78
N LEU A 441 9.35 31.40 -18.66
CA LEU A 441 10.34 30.38 -18.33
C LEU A 441 11.55 31.06 -17.67
N LYS A 442 11.83 30.76 -16.40
CA LYS A 442 12.96 31.39 -15.71
C LYS A 442 14.27 30.73 -16.11
N ALA A 443 15.38 31.46 -15.91
CA ALA A 443 16.72 30.97 -16.16
C ALA A 443 16.97 29.61 -15.49
N GLY A 444 17.43 28.62 -16.26
CA GLY A 444 17.70 27.26 -15.79
C GLY A 444 16.48 26.35 -15.63
N GLU A 445 15.25 26.85 -15.77
CA GLU A 445 14.03 26.02 -15.74
C GLU A 445 13.79 25.38 -17.13
N SER A 446 13.35 24.12 -17.14
CA SER A 446 12.89 23.37 -18.33
C SER A 446 11.38 23.08 -18.30
N MET A 447 10.68 23.73 -17.38
CA MET A 447 9.24 23.60 -17.19
C MET A 447 8.71 24.88 -16.58
N THR A 448 7.54 25.31 -17.05
CA THR A 448 6.78 26.41 -16.47
C THR A 448 5.33 25.98 -16.32
N GLU A 449 4.58 26.70 -15.50
CA GLU A 449 3.16 26.43 -15.26
C GLU A 449 2.30 27.65 -15.61
N ILE A 450 1.06 27.41 -16.03
CA ILE A 450 0.02 28.45 -16.17
C ILE A 450 -1.13 28.08 -15.22
N THR A 451 -1.54 29.04 -14.40
CA THR A 451 -2.72 28.90 -13.55
C THR A 451 -3.90 29.69 -14.14
N ILE A 452 -5.02 29.00 -14.30
CA ILE A 452 -6.24 29.48 -14.96
C ILE A 452 -7.41 29.39 -13.98
N LYS A 453 -8.26 30.41 -13.93
CA LYS A 453 -9.51 30.45 -13.14
C LYS A 453 -10.66 30.99 -13.98
N GLY A 454 -11.83 31.19 -13.36
CA GLY A 454 -12.98 31.82 -14.02
C GLY A 454 -13.56 30.96 -15.16
N LEU A 455 -13.38 29.64 -15.05
CA LEU A 455 -13.70 28.67 -16.08
C LEU A 455 -15.20 28.65 -16.38
N LYS A 456 -15.58 28.99 -17.61
CA LYS A 456 -16.97 28.84 -18.11
C LYS A 456 -17.09 27.58 -18.95
N GLU A 457 -18.25 26.92 -18.82
CA GLU A 457 -18.55 25.71 -19.58
C GLU A 457 -18.33 25.90 -21.09
N GLY A 458 -17.71 24.92 -21.73
CA GLY A 458 -17.39 24.93 -23.15
C GLY A 458 -15.94 24.50 -23.41
N GLN A 459 -15.38 24.97 -24.53
CA GLN A 459 -13.98 24.74 -24.87
C GLN A 459 -13.25 26.08 -24.96
N SER A 460 -12.03 26.10 -24.46
CA SER A 460 -11.12 27.23 -24.61
C SER A 460 -9.84 26.75 -25.29
N HIS A 461 -9.43 27.43 -26.36
CA HIS A 461 -8.18 27.17 -27.07
C HIS A 461 -7.12 28.14 -26.56
N LEU A 462 -5.98 27.60 -26.16
CA LEU A 462 -4.79 28.36 -25.80
C LEU A 462 -3.70 28.08 -26.84
N VAL A 463 -3.09 29.14 -27.35
CA VAL A 463 -1.92 29.05 -28.24
C VAL A 463 -0.75 29.68 -27.51
N LEU A 464 0.28 28.86 -27.25
CA LEU A 464 1.48 29.28 -26.56
C LEU A 464 2.66 29.34 -27.53
N GLU A 465 3.36 30.46 -27.56
CA GLU A 465 4.53 30.65 -28.40
C GLU A 465 5.78 30.92 -27.57
N LEU A 466 6.82 30.11 -27.77
CA LEU A 466 8.13 30.18 -27.13
C LEU A 466 9.22 30.08 -28.20
N ASN A 467 10.01 31.15 -28.37
CA ASN A 467 11.13 31.21 -29.32
C ASN A 467 10.77 30.74 -30.75
N GLY A 468 9.55 31.07 -31.22
CA GLY A 468 9.02 30.67 -32.52
C GLY A 468 8.40 29.26 -32.59
N SER A 469 8.48 28.47 -31.50
CA SER A 469 7.74 27.21 -31.36
C SER A 469 6.34 27.48 -30.83
N LYS A 470 5.32 26.93 -31.49
CA LYS A 470 3.92 27.03 -31.07
C LYS A 470 3.43 25.72 -30.45
N LEU A 471 2.59 25.84 -29.42
CA LEU A 471 1.88 24.73 -28.79
C LEU A 471 0.39 25.09 -28.73
N ASP A 472 -0.42 24.29 -29.40
CA ASP A 472 -1.87 24.35 -29.32
C ASP A 472 -2.36 23.52 -28.13
N TYR A 473 -3.19 24.12 -27.28
CA TYR A 473 -3.73 23.47 -26.09
C TYR A 473 -5.25 23.66 -26.02
N LEU A 474 -5.98 22.54 -26.01
CA LEU A 474 -7.44 22.52 -25.92
C LEU A 474 -7.88 22.20 -24.50
N LEU A 475 -8.49 23.18 -23.85
CA LEU A 475 -9.10 23.03 -22.54
C LEU A 475 -10.61 22.77 -22.70
N THR A 476 -11.08 21.60 -22.28
CA THR A 476 -12.51 21.27 -22.23
C THR A 476 -13.03 21.49 -20.81
N ILE A 477 -13.92 22.47 -20.65
CA ILE A 477 -14.47 22.91 -19.36
C ILE A 477 -15.89 22.35 -19.23
N ARG A 478 -16.09 21.47 -18.25
CA ARG A 478 -17.37 20.80 -18.00
C ARG A 478 -18.10 21.41 -16.81
N LYS A 479 -19.42 21.28 -16.78
CA LYS A 479 -20.20 21.59 -15.57
C LYS A 479 -19.85 20.65 -14.42
N GLN A 480 -20.03 21.15 -13.21
CA GLN A 480 -20.07 20.33 -12.01
C GLN A 480 -21.52 19.85 -11.82
N ASP A 481 -21.71 18.54 -11.82
CA ASP A 481 -23.00 17.89 -11.65
C ASP A 481 -23.02 17.16 -10.29
N ILE A 482 -23.91 17.61 -9.42
CA ILE A 482 -24.28 16.95 -8.17
C ILE A 482 -25.65 16.30 -8.37
N THR A 483 -25.75 15.01 -8.05
CA THR A 483 -26.94 14.20 -8.32
C THR A 483 -27.46 13.63 -7.01
N ILE A 484 -28.77 13.67 -6.80
CA ILE A 484 -29.45 12.95 -5.74
C ILE A 484 -29.50 11.47 -6.15
N SER A 485 -28.94 10.61 -5.32
CA SER A 485 -28.87 9.17 -5.54
C SER A 485 -29.93 8.41 -4.76
N GLU A 486 -30.20 8.80 -3.53
CA GLU A 486 -31.16 8.13 -2.66
C GLU A 486 -31.76 9.13 -1.66
N ILE A 487 -33.04 8.97 -1.34
CA ILE A 487 -33.73 9.80 -0.34
C ILE A 487 -34.49 8.89 0.60
N TYR A 488 -34.34 9.16 1.89
CA TYR A 488 -35.19 8.60 2.93
C TYR A 488 -36.03 9.71 3.55
N TYR A 489 -37.35 9.55 3.49
CA TYR A 489 -38.34 10.46 4.04
C TYR A 489 -39.47 9.64 4.69
N ASP A 490 -40.14 10.24 5.68
CA ASP A 490 -41.22 9.54 6.39
C ASP A 490 -42.52 9.55 5.57
N PRO A 491 -43.27 8.44 5.53
CA PRO A 491 -44.62 8.44 4.97
C PRO A 491 -45.64 9.10 5.93
N ILE A 492 -46.82 9.43 5.39
CA ILE A 492 -47.92 10.06 6.16
C ILE A 492 -48.21 9.29 7.46
N GLY A 493 -48.10 9.99 8.59
CA GLY A 493 -48.44 9.46 9.92
C GLY A 493 -47.27 8.93 10.75
N GLU A 494 -46.07 8.86 10.17
CA GLU A 494 -44.82 8.58 10.87
C GLU A 494 -43.99 9.87 11.02
N ASP A 495 -43.27 10.04 12.12
CA ASP A 495 -42.27 11.10 12.34
C ASP A 495 -41.12 10.49 13.13
N THR A 496 -40.18 9.92 12.40
CA THR A 496 -39.06 9.18 12.97
C THR A 496 -37.84 10.07 13.24
N ASN A 497 -37.91 11.36 12.85
CA ASN A 497 -36.77 12.30 12.78
C ASN A 497 -35.56 11.72 12.02
N LEU A 498 -35.79 10.69 11.20
CA LEU A 498 -34.78 10.01 10.42
C LEU A 498 -35.03 10.33 8.96
N GLU A 499 -34.74 11.57 8.54
CA GLU A 499 -34.76 11.94 7.14
C GLU A 499 -33.34 12.27 6.66
N TRP A 500 -32.97 11.73 5.50
CA TRP A 500 -31.67 11.96 4.91
C TRP A 500 -31.71 11.92 3.39
N ILE A 501 -30.74 12.58 2.77
CA ILE A 501 -30.57 12.69 1.33
C ILE A 501 -29.15 12.28 1.00
N GLU A 502 -29.00 11.38 0.05
CA GLU A 502 -27.72 10.94 -0.48
C GLU A 502 -27.40 11.70 -1.78
N LEU A 503 -26.17 12.20 -1.85
CA LEU A 503 -25.65 13.00 -2.95
C LEU A 503 -24.40 12.34 -3.55
N LYS A 504 -24.39 12.22 -4.87
CA LYS A 504 -23.26 11.76 -5.68
C LYS A 504 -22.66 12.90 -6.47
N ASN A 505 -21.33 12.99 -6.45
CA ASN A 505 -20.59 13.75 -7.45
C ASN A 505 -20.50 12.92 -8.72
N THR A 506 -21.27 13.31 -9.74
CA THR A 506 -21.22 12.70 -11.08
C THR A 506 -20.32 13.50 -12.02
N SER A 507 -19.67 14.55 -11.51
CA SER A 507 -18.67 15.32 -12.23
C SER A 507 -17.28 14.69 -12.09
N GLY A 508 -16.39 15.01 -13.03
CA GLY A 508 -15.00 14.54 -12.97
C GLY A 508 -14.07 15.38 -12.08
N GLY A 509 -14.61 16.38 -11.35
CA GLY A 509 -13.84 17.29 -10.48
C GLY A 509 -14.43 17.35 -9.08
N GLU A 510 -13.66 17.78 -8.08
CA GLU A 510 -14.20 18.00 -6.73
C GLU A 510 -15.23 19.14 -6.73
N ILE A 511 -16.25 19.04 -5.89
CA ILE A 511 -17.33 20.04 -5.77
C ILE A 511 -17.28 20.70 -4.39
N ASP A 512 -17.22 22.03 -4.36
CA ASP A 512 -17.44 22.83 -3.14
C ASP A 512 -18.93 22.94 -2.85
N LEU A 513 -19.38 22.25 -1.81
CA LEU A 513 -20.79 22.17 -1.44
C LEU A 513 -21.34 23.46 -0.85
N SER A 514 -20.49 24.39 -0.40
CA SER A 514 -20.93 25.67 0.20
C SER A 514 -21.73 26.55 -0.76
N GLN A 515 -21.65 26.27 -2.05
CA GLN A 515 -22.37 26.97 -3.11
C GLN A 515 -23.77 26.40 -3.38
N TYR A 516 -24.22 25.42 -2.61
CA TYR A 516 -25.43 24.66 -2.85
C TYR A 516 -26.35 24.62 -1.63
N VAL A 517 -27.65 24.54 -1.89
CA VAL A 517 -28.70 24.42 -0.89
C VAL A 517 -29.68 23.33 -1.32
N ILE A 518 -30.13 22.51 -0.36
CA ILE A 518 -31.27 21.61 -0.55
C ILE A 518 -32.53 22.38 -0.20
N GLY A 519 -33.48 22.40 -1.13
CA GLY A 519 -34.82 22.95 -0.94
C GLY A 519 -35.85 21.84 -0.95
N ALA A 520 -36.83 21.86 -0.04
CA ALA A 520 -37.94 20.90 -0.07
C ALA A 520 -39.29 21.50 0.39
N GLY A 521 -40.40 20.90 -0.04
CA GLY A 521 -41.76 21.19 0.42
C GLY A 521 -42.85 20.79 -0.58
N GLY A 522 -44.12 20.99 -0.21
CA GLY A 522 -45.31 20.65 -1.01
C GLY A 522 -46.00 21.82 -1.72
N VAL A 523 -45.59 23.06 -1.44
CA VAL A 523 -46.08 24.26 -2.17
C VAL A 523 -44.91 25.11 -2.70
N THR A 524 -43.77 25.06 -2.02
CA THR A 524 -42.56 25.80 -2.35
C THR A 524 -41.34 25.06 -1.82
N TYR A 525 -40.20 25.16 -2.53
CA TYR A 525 -38.91 24.67 -2.06
C TYR A 525 -38.35 25.46 -0.87
N ALA A 526 -39.01 26.57 -0.50
CA ALA A 526 -38.60 27.40 0.63
C ALA A 526 -39.00 26.83 2.00
N THR A 527 -39.82 25.78 2.05
CA THR A 527 -40.32 25.20 3.31
C THR A 527 -39.19 24.62 4.15
N LEU A 528 -38.30 23.86 3.51
CA LEU A 528 -37.03 23.42 4.05
C LEU A 528 -35.91 24.02 3.21
N GLN A 529 -34.94 24.68 3.84
CA GLN A 529 -33.72 25.15 3.18
C GLN A 529 -32.51 24.71 4.00
N TYR A 530 -31.70 23.83 3.43
CA TYR A 530 -30.53 23.26 4.09
C TYR A 530 -29.26 23.57 3.29
N ALA A 531 -28.43 24.46 3.83
CA ALA A 531 -27.17 24.85 3.20
C ALA A 531 -26.13 23.74 3.34
N LEU A 532 -25.57 23.30 2.22
CA LEU A 532 -24.51 22.30 2.22
C LEU A 532 -23.16 22.94 2.55
N LYS A 533 -22.20 22.15 3.04
CA LYS A 533 -20.86 22.60 3.43
C LYS A 533 -19.86 21.50 3.13
N GLY A 534 -18.58 21.86 2.96
CA GLY A 534 -17.49 20.91 2.73
C GLY A 534 -17.19 20.65 1.25
N ILE A 535 -16.28 19.71 1.00
CA ILE A 535 -15.86 19.31 -0.35
C ILE A 535 -16.37 17.90 -0.62
N LEU A 536 -17.03 17.71 -1.76
CA LEU A 536 -17.42 16.41 -2.28
C LEU A 536 -16.37 15.97 -3.32
N PRO A 537 -15.55 14.94 -3.04
CA PRO A 537 -14.49 14.53 -3.96
C PRO A 537 -15.04 13.97 -5.28
N VAL A 538 -14.16 13.82 -6.28
CA VAL A 538 -14.51 13.13 -7.55
C VAL A 538 -15.06 11.74 -7.23
N ASP A 539 -16.18 11.39 -7.86
CA ASP A 539 -16.93 10.15 -7.57
C ASP A 539 -17.33 9.98 -6.09
N GLY A 540 -17.27 11.04 -5.27
CA GLY A 540 -17.66 11.02 -3.88
C GLY A 540 -19.17 10.81 -3.70
N CYS A 541 -19.53 10.04 -2.67
CA CYS A 541 -20.89 9.79 -2.25
C CYS A 541 -21.03 10.24 -0.79
N ILE A 542 -22.01 11.08 -0.48
CA ILE A 542 -22.24 11.58 0.88
C ILE A 542 -23.71 11.48 1.25
N VAL A 543 -23.96 11.35 2.56
CA VAL A 543 -25.30 11.39 3.14
C VAL A 543 -25.42 12.63 4.01
N VAL A 544 -26.47 13.42 3.79
CA VAL A 544 -26.78 14.63 4.58
C VAL A 544 -28.15 14.50 5.24
N GLY A 545 -28.31 15.05 6.43
CA GLY A 545 -29.48 14.81 7.27
C GLY A 545 -29.24 13.70 8.30
N GLY A 546 -30.30 13.27 8.98
CA GLY A 546 -30.30 12.17 9.95
C GLY A 546 -29.53 12.44 11.27
N PRO A 547 -29.81 11.64 12.33
CA PRO A 547 -29.04 11.66 13.58
C PRO A 547 -27.69 10.96 13.41
N LEU A 548 -26.83 10.96 14.44
CA LEU A 548 -25.57 10.19 14.41
C LEU A 548 -25.82 8.69 14.10
N SER A 549 -24.82 8.05 13.48
CA SER A 549 -24.86 6.63 13.06
C SER A 549 -25.23 5.66 14.20
N SER A 550 -26.13 4.71 13.93
CA SER A 550 -26.57 3.65 14.85
C SER A 550 -27.21 2.45 14.13
N ASP A 551 -27.39 1.34 14.85
CA ASP A 551 -28.08 0.14 14.36
C ASP A 551 -29.52 0.41 13.88
N LYS A 552 -30.13 1.50 14.36
CA LYS A 552 -31.51 1.87 14.05
C LYS A 552 -31.67 2.69 12.77
N ASN A 553 -30.57 3.19 12.20
CA ASN A 553 -30.59 4.03 11.01
C ASN A 553 -29.66 3.55 9.90
N PHE A 554 -29.38 2.24 9.86
CA PHE A 554 -28.57 1.58 8.81
C PHE A 554 -27.06 1.89 8.87
N PHE A 555 -26.55 2.41 9.99
CA PHE A 555 -25.14 2.77 10.20
C PHE A 555 -24.46 3.69 9.15
N PRO A 556 -25.14 4.65 8.50
CA PRO A 556 -24.48 5.55 7.57
C PRO A 556 -23.45 6.43 8.27
N THR A 557 -22.43 6.81 7.50
CA THR A 557 -21.54 7.91 7.87
C THR A 557 -22.13 9.20 7.31
N PHE A 558 -22.88 9.94 8.12
CA PHE A 558 -23.43 11.23 7.72
C PHE A 558 -22.33 12.27 7.63
N PHE A 559 -22.22 12.92 6.47
CA PHE A 559 -21.26 13.98 6.22
C PHE A 559 -21.65 15.27 6.95
N GLN A 560 -22.95 15.53 7.10
CA GLN A 560 -23.51 16.60 7.92
C GLN A 560 -24.73 16.06 8.70
N ALA A 561 -24.45 15.45 9.87
CA ALA A 561 -25.45 14.86 10.76
C ALA A 561 -26.24 15.94 11.52
N GLU A 562 -27.30 16.46 10.90
CA GLU A 562 -28.23 17.41 11.52
C GLU A 562 -29.64 17.13 11.01
N ALA A 563 -30.63 17.10 11.91
CA ALA A 563 -32.02 16.94 11.50
C ALA A 563 -32.46 18.11 10.61
N PHE A 564 -33.23 17.82 9.55
CA PHE A 564 -33.79 18.86 8.70
C PHE A 564 -34.81 19.69 9.48
N LYS A 565 -34.45 20.93 9.82
CA LYS A 565 -35.32 21.81 10.59
C LYS A 565 -36.59 22.13 9.81
N GLY A 566 -37.71 21.54 10.23
CA GLY A 566 -39.00 21.62 9.54
C GLY A 566 -39.45 20.31 8.87
N GLY A 567 -38.61 19.27 8.91
CA GLY A 567 -38.84 17.95 8.32
C GLY A 567 -38.78 17.96 6.80
N ILE A 568 -38.60 16.77 6.21
CA ILE A 568 -39.02 16.54 4.82
C ILE A 568 -40.52 16.23 4.87
N GLN A 569 -41.33 16.77 3.96
CA GLN A 569 -42.79 16.61 4.07
C GLN A 569 -43.23 15.17 3.78
N ASN A 570 -44.20 14.66 4.55
CA ASN A 570 -44.49 13.22 4.61
C ASN A 570 -45.39 12.70 3.47
N GLY A 571 -45.57 13.46 2.39
CA GLY A 571 -46.41 13.07 1.26
C GLY A 571 -47.90 13.39 1.43
N GLY A 572 -48.65 13.37 0.32
CA GLY A 572 -50.09 13.63 0.32
C GLY A 572 -50.76 13.54 -1.06
N ALA A 573 -52.00 14.01 -1.16
CA ALA A 573 -52.74 14.12 -2.44
C ALA A 573 -52.21 15.23 -3.37
N ALA A 574 -51.22 16.00 -2.91
CA ALA A 574 -50.42 16.96 -3.67
C ALA A 574 -48.97 16.46 -3.70
N VAL A 575 -48.21 16.87 -4.72
CA VAL A 575 -46.81 16.47 -4.84
C VAL A 575 -45.95 17.21 -3.83
N ASP A 576 -45.04 16.50 -3.19
CA ASP A 576 -43.91 17.07 -2.47
C ASP A 576 -42.65 16.92 -3.32
N ALA A 577 -41.75 17.91 -3.25
CA ALA A 577 -40.52 17.90 -4.03
C ALA A 577 -39.30 18.25 -3.17
N ILE A 578 -38.18 17.62 -3.50
CA ILE A 578 -36.85 17.84 -2.91
C ILE A 578 -35.91 18.14 -4.07
N GLY A 579 -35.20 19.26 -4.00
CA GLY A 579 -34.28 19.69 -5.05
C GLY A 579 -32.97 20.25 -4.54
N ILE A 580 -31.93 20.17 -5.37
CA ILE A 580 -30.64 20.82 -5.16
C ILE A 580 -30.61 22.11 -5.98
N PHE A 581 -30.22 23.21 -5.36
CA PHE A 581 -30.12 24.53 -5.98
C PHE A 581 -28.75 25.14 -5.73
N LYS A 582 -28.39 26.15 -6.54
CA LYS A 582 -27.32 27.07 -6.15
C LYS A 582 -27.78 27.91 -4.95
N ALA A 583 -26.86 28.23 -4.05
CA ALA A 583 -27.15 29.00 -2.85
C ALA A 583 -27.84 30.33 -3.18
N GLY A 584 -28.97 30.59 -2.54
CA GLY A 584 -29.84 31.74 -2.78
C GLY A 584 -31.20 31.57 -2.12
N LEU A 585 -32.07 32.59 -2.22
CA LEU A 585 -33.45 32.49 -1.76
C LEU A 585 -34.27 31.66 -2.74
N LEU A 586 -34.92 30.60 -2.24
CA LEU A 586 -35.78 29.73 -3.05
C LEU A 586 -37.24 30.17 -3.02
N ASP A 587 -37.97 29.85 -4.09
CA ASP A 587 -39.41 29.99 -4.22
C ASP A 587 -40.02 28.84 -5.06
N ALA A 588 -41.34 28.88 -5.29
CA ALA A 588 -42.06 27.84 -6.03
C ALA A 588 -41.68 27.74 -7.53
N LYS A 589 -40.97 28.72 -8.08
CA LYS A 589 -40.53 28.76 -9.49
C LYS A 589 -39.03 28.55 -9.66
N SER A 590 -38.33 28.23 -8.58
CA SER A 590 -36.90 27.95 -8.61
C SER A 590 -36.64 26.67 -9.42
N ILE A 591 -35.68 26.73 -10.35
CA ILE A 591 -35.30 25.60 -11.21
C ILE A 591 -34.18 24.81 -10.52
N PRO A 592 -34.41 23.53 -10.18
CA PRO A 592 -33.42 22.71 -9.52
C PRO A 592 -32.33 22.21 -10.48
N LEU A 593 -31.12 21.99 -9.95
CA LEU A 593 -30.04 21.26 -10.62
C LEU A 593 -30.34 19.76 -10.67
N ASP A 594 -30.92 19.26 -9.59
CA ASP A 594 -31.48 17.92 -9.51
C ASP A 594 -32.69 17.91 -8.59
N VAL A 595 -33.64 17.03 -8.87
CA VAL A 595 -34.94 17.02 -8.18
C VAL A 595 -35.50 15.62 -8.11
N PHE A 596 -36.21 15.37 -7.02
CA PHE A 596 -37.07 14.22 -6.81
C PHE A 596 -38.45 14.72 -6.35
N ALA A 597 -39.50 14.22 -6.97
CA ALA A 597 -40.88 14.51 -6.58
C ALA A 597 -41.67 13.24 -6.28
N TYR A 598 -42.52 13.30 -5.25
CA TYR A 598 -43.35 12.18 -4.82
C TYR A 598 -44.76 12.61 -4.45
N GLY A 599 -45.74 11.72 -4.65
CA GLY A 599 -47.16 11.96 -4.40
C GLY A 599 -48.04 11.82 -5.65
N ASP A 600 -49.30 12.23 -5.55
CA ASP A 600 -50.31 11.89 -6.58
C ASP A 600 -50.35 12.85 -7.78
N LEU A 601 -50.20 14.16 -7.55
CA LEU A 601 -50.28 15.17 -8.62
C LEU A 601 -49.57 16.49 -8.27
N ASN A 602 -48.78 17.03 -9.20
CA ASN A 602 -48.15 18.35 -9.09
C ASN A 602 -49.15 19.50 -9.33
N LYS A 603 -50.08 19.69 -8.40
CA LYS A 603 -51.07 20.79 -8.45
C LYS A 603 -50.46 22.17 -8.20
N ASP A 604 -49.31 22.20 -7.50
CA ASP A 604 -48.68 23.42 -7.00
C ASP A 604 -47.60 23.98 -7.94
N GLY A 605 -47.33 23.29 -9.05
CA GLY A 605 -46.58 23.83 -10.18
C GLY A 605 -45.06 23.82 -10.01
N PHE A 606 -44.52 22.88 -9.22
CA PHE A 606 -43.08 22.67 -9.13
C PHE A 606 -42.45 22.47 -10.50
N LEU A 607 -41.26 23.03 -10.71
CA LEU A 607 -40.52 22.90 -11.96
C LEU A 607 -39.46 21.81 -11.86
N GLY A 608 -39.31 21.05 -12.94
CA GLY A 608 -38.19 20.13 -13.15
C GLY A 608 -36.92 20.87 -13.60
N LYS A 609 -35.85 20.09 -13.83
CA LYS A 609 -34.53 20.63 -14.24
C LYS A 609 -34.55 21.44 -15.54
N ASP A 610 -35.53 21.16 -16.40
CA ASP A 610 -35.73 21.82 -17.68
C ASP A 610 -36.66 23.06 -17.60
N GLY A 611 -37.15 23.38 -16.40
CA GLY A 611 -38.07 24.50 -16.16
C GLY A 611 -39.51 24.21 -16.55
N THR A 612 -39.87 22.96 -16.85
CA THR A 612 -41.25 22.54 -17.12
C THR A 612 -41.94 22.01 -15.85
N PRO A 613 -43.29 21.99 -15.78
CA PRO A 613 -43.99 21.43 -14.63
C PRO A 613 -43.60 19.96 -14.39
N LEU A 614 -43.14 19.68 -13.19
CA LEU A 614 -42.63 18.38 -12.75
C LEU A 614 -43.77 17.35 -12.67
N LEU A 615 -43.50 16.11 -13.08
CA LEU A 615 -44.37 14.97 -12.78
C LEU A 615 -43.81 14.23 -11.57
N PRO A 616 -44.65 13.60 -10.72
CA PRO A 616 -44.15 12.77 -9.63
C PRO A 616 -43.28 11.63 -10.16
N ASP A 617 -42.08 11.47 -9.62
CA ASP A 617 -41.14 10.40 -9.95
C ASP A 617 -41.58 9.06 -9.33
N LEU A 618 -42.13 9.12 -8.12
CA LEU A 618 -42.71 7.98 -7.42
C LEU A 618 -44.04 8.37 -6.73
N ALA A 619 -44.84 7.36 -6.41
CA ALA A 619 -45.87 7.49 -5.38
C ALA A 619 -45.21 7.55 -3.99
N LEU A 620 -45.97 7.35 -2.92
CA LEU A 620 -45.40 7.26 -1.57
C LEU A 620 -44.65 5.92 -1.37
N VAL A 621 -43.42 5.99 -0.87
CA VAL A 621 -42.68 4.81 -0.45
C VAL A 621 -43.26 4.23 0.85
N LYS A 622 -43.09 2.93 1.08
CA LYS A 622 -43.49 2.28 2.33
C LYS A 622 -42.67 2.76 3.53
N SER A 623 -43.25 2.66 4.72
CA SER A 623 -42.52 2.91 5.98
C SER A 623 -41.26 2.04 6.06
N GLY A 624 -40.12 2.67 6.34
CA GLY A 624 -38.80 2.03 6.38
C GLY A 624 -38.10 1.87 5.03
N ALA A 625 -38.72 2.27 3.92
CA ALA A 625 -38.13 2.25 2.58
C ALA A 625 -37.61 3.62 2.16
N SER A 626 -36.65 3.65 1.24
CA SER A 626 -36.13 4.84 0.58
C SER A 626 -36.53 4.88 -0.90
N ALA A 627 -36.37 6.04 -1.53
CA ALA A 627 -36.40 6.20 -2.97
C ALA A 627 -34.96 6.20 -3.50
N GLU A 628 -34.57 5.18 -4.27
CA GLU A 628 -33.24 5.03 -4.86
C GLU A 628 -33.28 5.31 -6.36
N ARG A 629 -32.27 5.99 -6.89
CA ARG A 629 -32.19 6.36 -8.30
C ARG A 629 -31.36 5.38 -9.10
N HIS A 630 -31.96 4.80 -10.14
CA HIS A 630 -31.34 3.91 -11.11
C HIS A 630 -31.32 4.64 -12.46
N GLY A 631 -30.17 5.24 -12.80
CA GLY A 631 -30.02 6.09 -13.97
C GLY A 631 -30.99 7.29 -13.99
N GLN A 632 -31.97 7.27 -14.89
CA GLN A 632 -33.00 8.31 -15.02
C GLN A 632 -34.32 7.98 -14.31
N THR A 633 -34.43 6.80 -13.69
CA THR A 633 -35.66 6.34 -13.02
C THR A 633 -35.45 6.21 -11.52
N TRP A 634 -36.55 6.28 -10.77
CA TRP A 634 -36.56 6.10 -9.32
C TRP A 634 -37.30 4.81 -8.96
N VAL A 635 -36.81 4.11 -7.93
CA VAL A 635 -37.38 2.85 -7.44
C VAL A 635 -37.52 2.89 -5.92
N GLU A 636 -38.56 2.24 -5.39
CA GLU A 636 -38.69 2.01 -3.95
C GLU A 636 -37.68 0.95 -3.51
N GLN A 637 -36.83 1.30 -2.55
CA GLN A 637 -35.82 0.43 -1.97
C GLN A 637 -36.21 0.04 -0.55
N ILE A 638 -36.56 -1.24 -0.36
CA ILE A 638 -37.08 -1.77 0.92
C ILE A 638 -35.99 -1.82 2.00
N LYS A 639 -34.72 -1.86 1.59
CA LYS A 639 -33.56 -1.85 2.49
C LYS A 639 -32.64 -0.70 2.08
N PRO A 640 -32.80 0.49 2.68
CA PRO A 640 -32.00 1.65 2.32
C PRO A 640 -30.50 1.37 2.46
N THR A 641 -29.70 1.94 1.56
CA THR A 641 -28.24 1.72 1.50
C THR A 641 -27.46 3.04 1.55
N PRO A 642 -27.62 3.83 2.63
CA PRO A 642 -27.02 5.15 2.70
C PRO A 642 -25.48 5.07 2.72
N GLY A 643 -24.85 5.80 1.82
CA GLY A 643 -23.43 5.79 1.49
C GLY A 643 -23.08 4.96 0.25
N ASP A 644 -24.02 4.23 -0.36
CA ASP A 644 -23.82 3.41 -1.56
C ASP A 644 -24.51 4.01 -2.80
N CYS A 645 -23.86 4.98 -3.42
CA CYS A 645 -24.31 5.55 -4.68
C CYS A 645 -24.11 4.63 -5.92
N SER A 646 -23.80 3.34 -5.77
CA SER A 646 -23.50 2.47 -6.93
C SER A 646 -24.71 2.21 -7.83
N ALA A 647 -25.93 2.36 -7.32
CA ALA A 647 -27.16 2.20 -8.09
C ALA A 647 -27.34 3.24 -9.20
N LEU A 648 -26.78 4.45 -9.04
CA LEU A 648 -26.76 5.47 -10.09
C LEU A 648 -25.94 5.05 -11.32
N THR A 649 -24.94 4.21 -11.11
CA THR A 649 -23.98 3.77 -12.14
C THR A 649 -24.32 2.40 -12.75
N ARG A 650 -25.31 1.70 -12.19
CA ARG A 650 -25.88 0.45 -12.71
C ARG A 650 -26.99 0.78 -13.71
#